data_AF-A0A5N5NMY1-F1
#
_entry.id   AF-A0A5N5NMY1-F1
#
_cell.length_a   1.000
_cell.length_b   1.000
_cell.length_c   1.000
_cell.angle_alpha   90.00
_cell.angle_beta   90.00
_cell.angle_gamma   90.00
#
_symmetry.space_group_name_H-M   'P 1'
#
loop_
_entity.id
_entity.type
_entity.pdbx_description
1 polymer ?
#
loop_
_entity_poly.entity_id
_entity_poly.type
_entity_poly.pdbx_seq_one_letter_code
_entity_poly.pdbx_strand_id
1 'polypeptide(L)'
;MASCSPAVRFCQKLNRLKTLEEDVMATSLRRCLSTLDLALLGVGAMVGSGLYVLTGAVAKDLAGPAVVLSFLVAGVASLMAALCYAEFGARVPKTGSAYMFTYVSVGEIWAFLIGWNVILEYMIGGAAVARAWSGYLDSIFDHRIRNFTESHVMRWDAPFLARYPDFLAAGILLIASFFISFGVRVSSWLNHIFSTVSMIVIAFILVFGFALADPANWSARKGGFAPYGFSGIMAGTATCFYAFVGFDVIAASSEEARDPRRAVPIATAISLALAATAYILVSMVLTLMVPWDTLDPNSALSDAFFRRGYSWAGVIVAVGSICAMNTVLLSNLFSLPRIVYAMAEDGLFFSVFSRVNPVTKVPVIAILVFGSLMSFLALIFDLEALVQFLSIGTLLAYTFVAASVIVLRFQPEKNGGAKKDAPVPSPGQQSISGSELKEDSGELKEYESFSDKLRLVERQKFPGALRSRWEPYLGTVLGDWAPGEVVAFSVLALMVSAVSLCAVVVFGKSYLELPTWSFVLLLIIFSLAFILSLVVISVHEQQRNIKSFQVPLVPFVPGASILLNVFLMMKLSPLTWLRFAIWVAAGLLVYFGYGIWHSKEGLKEPQCVSARYVVLPSGSLVETVQNVQPEGHTHAHTPATNTPTPAIDDPQTSR
;
A
#
# COMPACT_ATOMS: atom_id res chain seq x y z
N MET A 1 33.92 23.60 -7.37
CA MET A 1 33.58 22.67 -6.27
C MET A 1 33.23 23.48 -5.04
N ALA A 2 31.95 23.86 -4.85
CA ALA A 2 31.50 24.50 -3.63
C ALA A 2 30.85 23.44 -2.72
N SER A 3 31.27 23.46 -1.46
CA SER A 3 31.05 22.47 -0.41
C SER A 3 29.57 22.34 -0.04
N CYS A 4 28.91 21.28 -0.48
CA CYS A 4 27.71 20.79 0.19
C CYS A 4 28.19 20.02 1.43
N SER A 5 27.72 20.38 2.62
CA SER A 5 28.17 19.76 3.87
C SER A 5 27.96 18.23 3.81
N PRO A 6 28.82 17.42 4.45
CA PRO A 6 28.66 15.97 4.50
C PRO A 6 27.26 15.54 4.97
N ALA A 7 26.66 16.32 5.89
CA ALA A 7 25.31 16.12 6.38
C ALA A 7 24.23 16.30 5.29
N VAL A 8 24.34 17.34 4.45
CA VAL A 8 23.38 17.56 3.35
C VAL A 8 23.46 16.46 2.31
N ARG A 9 24.69 16.00 1.95
CA ARG A 9 24.86 14.85 1.06
C ARG A 9 24.28 13.57 1.67
N PHE A 10 24.46 13.36 2.96
CA PHE A 10 23.88 12.22 3.66
C PHE A 10 22.35 12.27 3.64
N CYS A 11 21.73 13.41 3.96
CA CYS A 11 20.28 13.59 3.87
C CYS A 11 19.76 13.40 2.43
N GLN A 12 20.50 13.88 1.42
CA GLN A 12 20.15 13.66 0.01
C GLN A 12 20.16 12.18 -0.34
N LYS A 13 21.14 11.41 0.13
CA LYS A 13 21.18 9.95 -0.08
C LYS A 13 19.97 9.23 0.51
N LEU A 14 19.51 9.65 1.69
CA LEU A 14 18.38 9.02 2.38
C LEU A 14 17.02 9.34 1.74
N ASN A 15 16.89 10.50 1.10
CA ASN A 15 15.64 11.01 0.52
C ASN A 15 15.57 10.87 -1.01
N ARG A 16 16.34 9.94 -1.61
CA ARG A 16 16.26 9.66 -3.05
C ARG A 16 14.86 9.17 -3.40
N LEU A 17 14.31 9.67 -4.50
CA LEU A 17 12.99 9.29 -5.01
C LEU A 17 13.17 8.45 -6.26
N LYS A 18 12.40 7.37 -6.39
CA LYS A 18 12.42 6.55 -7.59
C LYS A 18 11.73 7.28 -8.72
N THR A 19 12.47 7.54 -9.80
CA THR A 19 11.90 8.09 -11.03
C THR A 19 11.24 6.97 -11.83
N LEU A 20 9.96 7.13 -12.15
CA LEU A 20 9.25 6.21 -13.03
C LEU A 20 9.69 6.50 -14.48
N GLU A 21 10.06 5.46 -15.24
CA GLU A 21 10.33 5.59 -16.68
C GLU A 21 9.10 6.16 -17.41
N GLU A 22 9.32 6.84 -18.55
CA GLU A 22 8.27 7.57 -19.30
C GLU A 22 7.04 6.71 -19.63
N ASP A 23 7.21 5.39 -19.76
CA ASP A 23 6.10 4.44 -19.86
C ASP A 23 5.85 3.71 -18.52
N VAL A 24 5.08 4.36 -17.64
CA VAL A 24 4.59 3.77 -16.38
C VAL A 24 3.82 2.46 -16.64
N MET A 25 3.33 2.25 -17.86
CA MET A 25 2.61 1.04 -18.27
C MET A 25 3.51 -0.03 -18.91
N ALA A 26 4.80 0.18 -19.10
CA ALA A 26 5.70 -0.87 -19.59
C ALA A 26 5.93 -1.92 -18.48
N THR A 27 5.63 -3.20 -18.75
CA THR A 27 5.75 -4.30 -17.77
C THR A 27 6.44 -5.51 -18.39
N SER A 28 7.28 -6.20 -17.62
CA SER A 28 7.83 -7.51 -18.00
C SER A 28 6.83 -8.66 -17.83
N LEU A 29 5.74 -8.41 -17.09
CA LEU A 29 4.64 -9.34 -16.83
C LEU A 29 3.51 -9.19 -17.86
N ARG A 30 2.83 -10.31 -18.16
CA ARG A 30 1.68 -10.34 -19.08
C ARG A 30 0.42 -9.86 -18.36
N ARG A 31 -0.22 -8.83 -18.90
CA ARG A 31 -1.53 -8.34 -18.43
C ARG A 31 -2.64 -9.32 -18.76
N CYS A 32 -3.03 -10.16 -17.81
CA CYS A 32 -4.05 -11.19 -18.01
C CYS A 32 -5.25 -11.07 -17.06
N LEU A 33 -5.07 -10.48 -15.86
CA LEU A 33 -6.08 -10.46 -14.80
C LEU A 33 -7.21 -9.49 -15.12
N SER A 34 -8.45 -9.98 -15.04
CA SER A 34 -9.66 -9.18 -15.10
C SER A 34 -10.02 -8.58 -13.74
N THR A 35 -11.01 -7.69 -13.71
CA THR A 35 -11.59 -7.14 -12.47
C THR A 35 -12.09 -8.23 -11.53
N LEU A 36 -12.75 -9.26 -12.08
CA LEU A 36 -13.28 -10.37 -11.30
C LEU A 36 -12.16 -11.26 -10.75
N ASP A 37 -11.11 -11.52 -11.55
CA ASP A 37 -9.96 -12.31 -11.10
C ASP A 37 -9.25 -11.61 -9.95
N LEU A 38 -9.06 -10.29 -10.05
CA LEU A 38 -8.50 -9.46 -8.97
C LEU A 38 -9.41 -9.44 -7.74
N ALA A 39 -10.73 -9.37 -7.94
CA ALA A 39 -11.67 -9.35 -6.83
C ALA A 39 -11.66 -10.70 -6.06
N LEU A 40 -11.67 -11.82 -6.79
CA LEU A 40 -11.57 -13.16 -6.22
C LEU A 40 -10.21 -13.41 -5.56
N LEU A 41 -9.12 -12.86 -6.13
CA LEU A 41 -7.80 -12.89 -5.52
C LEU A 41 -7.81 -12.16 -4.16
N GLY A 42 -8.40 -10.96 -4.10
CA GLY A 42 -8.54 -10.19 -2.88
C GLY A 42 -9.40 -10.89 -1.82
N VAL A 43 -10.55 -11.45 -2.20
CA VAL A 43 -11.41 -12.20 -1.26
C VAL A 43 -10.69 -13.44 -0.77
N GLY A 44 -10.04 -14.20 -1.65
CA GLY A 44 -9.28 -15.39 -1.26
C GLY A 44 -8.06 -15.09 -0.38
N ALA A 45 -7.47 -13.90 -0.50
CA ALA A 45 -6.36 -13.45 0.36
C ALA A 45 -6.84 -12.99 1.75
N MET A 46 -8.00 -12.34 1.84
CA MET A 46 -8.58 -11.91 3.12
C MET A 46 -9.23 -13.08 3.86
N VAL A 47 -9.99 -13.91 3.15
CA VAL A 47 -10.83 -14.97 3.74
C VAL A 47 -10.00 -16.24 3.99
N GLY A 48 -9.44 -16.33 5.19
CA GLY A 48 -8.71 -17.51 5.66
C GLY A 48 -8.87 -17.72 7.17
N SER A 49 -7.75 -17.78 7.88
CA SER A 49 -7.70 -17.94 9.35
C SER A 49 -8.51 -16.86 10.10
N GLY A 50 -8.60 -15.65 9.55
CA GLY A 50 -9.43 -14.56 10.08
C GLY A 50 -10.92 -14.93 10.18
N LEU A 51 -11.48 -15.60 9.16
CA LEU A 51 -12.90 -15.97 9.16
C LEU A 51 -13.14 -17.21 10.02
N TYR A 52 -12.32 -18.23 9.82
CA TYR A 52 -12.62 -19.57 10.34
C TYR A 52 -12.18 -19.80 11.79
N VAL A 53 -11.12 -19.14 12.23
CA VAL A 53 -10.54 -19.32 13.58
C VAL A 53 -10.75 -18.07 14.42
N LEU A 54 -10.31 -16.92 13.92
CA LEU A 54 -10.29 -15.69 14.72
C LEU A 54 -11.69 -15.23 15.15
N THR A 55 -12.70 -15.40 14.30
CA THR A 55 -14.10 -15.09 14.64
C THR A 55 -14.54 -15.79 15.92
N GLY A 56 -14.17 -17.06 16.10
CA GLY A 56 -14.50 -17.85 17.29
C GLY A 56 -13.78 -17.36 18.54
N ALA A 57 -12.47 -17.15 18.43
CA ALA A 57 -11.65 -16.62 19.53
C ALA A 57 -12.13 -15.24 20.00
N VAL A 58 -12.41 -14.31 19.08
CA VAL A 58 -12.89 -12.96 19.42
C VAL A 58 -14.29 -13.01 20.02
N ALA A 59 -15.18 -13.87 19.49
CA ALA A 59 -16.51 -14.05 20.04
C ALA A 59 -16.48 -14.61 21.47
N LYS A 60 -15.59 -15.55 21.76
CA LYS A 60 -15.48 -16.16 23.09
C LYS A 60 -14.78 -15.25 24.10
N ASP A 61 -13.60 -14.73 23.75
CA ASP A 61 -12.66 -14.17 24.73
C ASP A 61 -12.76 -12.65 24.87
N LEU A 62 -13.31 -11.93 23.89
CA LEU A 62 -13.23 -10.46 23.82
C LEU A 62 -14.57 -9.74 23.69
N ALA A 63 -15.44 -10.16 22.77
CA ALA A 63 -16.60 -9.35 22.37
C ALA A 63 -17.96 -9.99 22.65
N GLY A 64 -18.05 -11.32 22.79
CA GLY A 64 -19.33 -12.01 22.82
C GLY A 64 -20.08 -11.87 21.49
N PRO A 65 -21.43 -11.84 21.52
CA PRO A 65 -22.25 -11.57 20.34
C PRO A 65 -21.99 -10.21 19.67
N ALA A 66 -21.44 -9.25 20.41
CA ALA A 66 -21.06 -7.93 19.87
C ALA A 66 -19.83 -7.97 18.94
N VAL A 67 -19.24 -9.15 18.69
CA VAL A 67 -18.23 -9.37 17.64
C VAL A 67 -18.68 -8.85 16.26
N VAL A 68 -20.00 -8.86 16.00
CA VAL A 68 -20.59 -8.29 14.78
C VAL A 68 -20.26 -6.80 14.65
N LEU A 69 -20.32 -6.04 15.75
CA LEU A 69 -19.93 -4.63 15.79
C LEU A 69 -18.41 -4.46 15.65
N SER A 70 -17.63 -5.36 16.24
CA SER A 70 -16.16 -5.34 16.08
C SER A 70 -15.75 -5.51 14.62
N PHE A 71 -16.36 -6.45 13.88
CA PHE A 71 -16.12 -6.62 12.45
C PHE A 71 -16.63 -5.45 11.61
N LEU A 72 -17.75 -4.83 11.99
CA LEU A 72 -18.28 -3.65 11.29
C LEU A 72 -17.30 -2.47 11.40
N VAL A 73 -16.83 -2.15 12.62
CA VAL A 73 -15.88 -1.05 12.84
C VAL A 73 -14.54 -1.36 12.17
N ALA A 74 -14.05 -2.60 12.27
CA ALA A 74 -12.82 -3.04 11.58
C ALA A 74 -12.95 -2.90 10.06
N GLY A 75 -14.08 -3.33 9.47
CA GLY A 75 -14.33 -3.22 8.04
C GLY A 75 -14.36 -1.78 7.54
N VAL A 76 -14.95 -0.85 8.30
CA VAL A 76 -14.91 0.59 7.98
C VAL A 76 -13.48 1.12 8.02
N ALA A 77 -12.71 0.79 9.07
CA ALA A 77 -11.31 1.20 9.18
C ALA A 77 -10.47 0.67 8.00
N SER A 78 -10.63 -0.61 7.66
CA SER A 78 -9.97 -1.25 6.53
C SER A 78 -10.40 -0.64 5.19
N LEU A 79 -11.65 -0.21 5.02
CA LEU A 79 -12.12 0.45 3.80
C LEU A 79 -11.41 1.77 3.56
N MET A 80 -11.21 2.56 4.60
CA MET A 80 -10.49 3.83 4.48
C MET A 80 -9.03 3.62 4.05
N ALA A 81 -8.37 2.60 4.60
CA ALA A 81 -7.03 2.21 4.19
C ALA A 81 -7.02 1.66 2.74
N ALA A 82 -7.96 0.78 2.41
CA ALA A 82 -8.08 0.15 1.10
C ALA A 82 -8.31 1.15 -0.03
N LEU A 83 -9.10 2.21 0.20
CA LEU A 83 -9.27 3.29 -0.77
C LEU A 83 -7.94 4.01 -1.05
N CYS A 84 -7.10 4.22 -0.03
CA CYS A 84 -5.78 4.83 -0.20
C CYS A 84 -4.85 3.94 -1.03
N TYR A 85 -4.88 2.62 -0.81
CA TYR A 85 -4.15 1.65 -1.63
C TYR A 85 -4.67 1.60 -3.07
N ALA A 86 -5.98 1.66 -3.26
CA ALA A 86 -6.62 1.65 -4.58
C ALA A 86 -6.18 2.84 -5.45
N GLU A 87 -6.09 4.04 -4.87
CA GLU A 87 -5.58 5.21 -5.58
C GLU A 87 -4.12 5.05 -6.00
N PHE A 88 -3.26 4.52 -5.13
CA PHE A 88 -1.87 4.25 -5.48
C PHE A 88 -1.72 3.15 -6.53
N GLY A 89 -2.41 2.03 -6.38
CA GLY A 89 -2.36 0.92 -7.35
C GLY A 89 -2.90 1.32 -8.73
N ALA A 90 -3.83 2.27 -8.79
CA ALA A 90 -4.32 2.83 -10.04
C ALA A 90 -3.38 3.89 -10.65
N ARG A 91 -2.61 4.64 -9.84
CA ARG A 91 -1.68 5.68 -10.28
C ARG A 91 -0.30 5.13 -10.68
N VAL A 92 0.21 4.17 -9.91
CA VAL A 92 1.54 3.56 -10.09
C VAL A 92 1.35 2.04 -10.21
N PRO A 93 0.93 1.54 -11.40
CA PRO A 93 0.73 0.12 -11.66
C PRO A 93 2.07 -0.60 -11.85
N LYS A 94 2.91 -0.58 -10.81
CA LYS A 94 4.19 -1.27 -10.72
C LYS A 94 4.17 -2.28 -9.55
N THR A 95 4.89 -3.38 -9.69
CA THR A 95 4.98 -4.45 -8.69
C THR A 95 5.79 -3.93 -7.51
N GLY A 96 5.27 -4.11 -6.29
CA GLY A 96 5.95 -3.72 -5.06
C GLY A 96 5.08 -3.04 -4.00
N SER A 97 3.76 -2.92 -4.24
CA SER A 97 2.77 -2.47 -3.22
C SER A 97 3.25 -1.22 -2.45
N ALA A 98 3.07 -1.18 -1.14
CA ALA A 98 3.40 -0.06 -0.26
C ALA A 98 4.87 0.41 -0.35
N TYR A 99 5.82 -0.49 -0.65
CA TYR A 99 7.23 -0.14 -0.83
C TYR A 99 7.41 0.82 -2.02
N MET A 100 6.90 0.45 -3.20
CA MET A 100 7.00 1.29 -4.40
C MET A 100 6.23 2.60 -4.24
N PHE A 101 5.08 2.58 -3.58
CA PHE A 101 4.28 3.78 -3.34
C PHE A 101 5.04 4.81 -2.49
N THR A 102 5.73 4.34 -1.45
CA THR A 102 6.54 5.20 -0.57
C THR A 102 7.82 5.67 -1.27
N TYR A 103 8.41 4.84 -2.13
CA TYR A 103 9.65 5.19 -2.86
C TYR A 103 9.44 6.30 -3.90
N VAL A 104 8.26 6.35 -4.50
CA VAL A 104 7.91 7.39 -5.49
C VAL A 104 7.47 8.70 -4.82
N SER A 105 6.98 8.67 -3.57
CA SER A 105 6.36 9.83 -2.91
C SER A 105 7.17 10.46 -1.77
N VAL A 106 7.80 9.65 -0.92
CA VAL A 106 8.44 10.10 0.34
C VAL A 106 9.97 10.00 0.26
N GLY A 107 10.52 8.87 -0.18
CA GLY A 107 11.96 8.68 -0.34
C GLY A 107 12.47 7.28 -0.01
N GLU A 108 13.78 7.06 -0.25
CA GLU A 108 14.44 5.76 -0.20
C GLU A 108 14.45 5.10 1.18
N ILE A 109 14.84 5.82 2.25
CA ILE A 109 14.88 5.24 3.60
C ILE A 109 13.50 4.78 4.08
N TRP A 110 12.48 5.61 3.83
CA TRP A 110 11.10 5.31 4.19
C TRP A 110 10.56 4.17 3.33
N ALA A 111 10.89 4.14 2.04
CA ALA A 111 10.58 2.99 1.19
C ALA A 111 11.18 1.71 1.76
N PHE A 112 12.49 1.70 2.07
CA PHE A 112 13.14 0.53 2.65
C PHE A 112 12.47 0.08 3.95
N LEU A 113 12.19 0.99 4.88
CA LEU A 113 11.53 0.65 6.15
C LEU A 113 10.15 0.03 5.94
N ILE A 114 9.36 0.57 5.01
CA ILE A 114 8.06 0.00 4.65
C ILE A 114 8.22 -1.34 3.95
N GLY A 115 9.16 -1.49 3.01
CA GLY A 115 9.44 -2.77 2.36
C GLY A 115 9.90 -3.86 3.35
N TRP A 116 10.77 -3.49 4.29
CA TRP A 116 11.24 -4.36 5.37
C TRP A 116 10.10 -4.79 6.31
N ASN A 117 9.15 -3.89 6.56
CA ASN A 117 7.95 -4.19 7.33
C ASN A 117 6.98 -5.09 6.55
N VAL A 118 6.82 -4.86 5.24
CA VAL A 118 5.97 -5.72 4.39
C VAL A 118 6.58 -7.13 4.25
N ILE A 119 7.91 -7.26 4.21
CA ILE A 119 8.59 -8.57 4.26
C ILE A 119 8.21 -9.32 5.55
N LEU A 120 8.25 -8.62 6.69
CA LEU A 120 7.81 -9.19 7.97
C LEU A 120 6.34 -9.59 7.95
N GLU A 121 5.49 -8.72 7.41
CA GLU A 121 4.04 -8.92 7.31
C GLU A 121 3.71 -10.24 6.59
N TYR A 122 4.20 -10.43 5.37
CA TYR A 122 3.92 -11.67 4.64
C TYR A 122 4.55 -12.90 5.29
N MET A 123 5.72 -12.75 5.93
CA MET A 123 6.41 -13.84 6.62
C MET A 123 5.63 -14.31 7.87
N ILE A 124 5.21 -13.38 8.72
CA ILE A 124 4.39 -13.70 9.89
C ILE A 124 2.99 -14.16 9.46
N GLY A 125 2.41 -13.54 8.43
CA GLY A 125 1.12 -13.91 7.88
C GLY A 125 1.09 -15.37 7.41
N GLY A 126 2.13 -15.82 6.68
CA GLY A 126 2.29 -17.22 6.31
C GLY A 126 2.41 -18.16 7.52
N ALA A 127 3.21 -17.77 8.52
CA ALA A 127 3.37 -18.54 9.76
C ALA A 127 2.07 -18.63 10.58
N ALA A 128 1.32 -17.53 10.70
CA ALA A 128 0.06 -17.46 11.42
C ALA A 128 -1.00 -18.35 10.76
N VAL A 129 -1.10 -18.32 9.43
CA VAL A 129 -2.05 -19.17 8.69
C VAL A 129 -1.69 -20.65 8.85
N ALA A 130 -0.41 -21.02 8.79
CA ALA A 130 0.02 -22.40 9.02
C ALA A 130 -0.28 -22.87 10.46
N ARG A 131 -0.13 -21.99 11.45
CA ARG A 131 -0.51 -22.27 12.84
C ARG A 131 -2.02 -22.43 13.02
N ALA A 132 -2.81 -21.58 12.38
CA ALA A 132 -4.26 -21.70 12.36
C ALA A 132 -4.71 -23.01 11.71
N TRP A 133 -4.07 -23.40 10.60
CA TRP A 133 -4.32 -24.68 9.93
C TRP A 133 -4.04 -25.87 10.85
N SER A 134 -2.89 -25.86 11.52
CA SER A 134 -2.48 -26.93 12.43
C SER A 134 -3.41 -27.03 13.64
N GLY A 135 -3.74 -25.90 14.28
CA GLY A 135 -4.67 -25.87 15.41
C GLY A 135 -6.09 -26.31 15.03
N TYR A 136 -6.54 -25.97 13.82
CA TYR A 136 -7.83 -26.42 13.31
C TYR A 136 -7.86 -27.93 13.09
N LEU A 137 -6.81 -28.50 12.48
CA LEU A 137 -6.70 -29.95 12.27
C LEU A 137 -6.59 -30.70 13.61
N ASP A 138 -5.81 -30.18 14.56
CA ASP A 138 -5.66 -30.76 15.90
C ASP A 138 -7.00 -30.80 16.66
N SER A 139 -7.82 -29.75 16.57
CA SER A 139 -9.15 -29.71 17.19
C SER A 139 -10.10 -30.77 16.60
N ILE A 140 -10.06 -31.02 15.27
CA ILE A 140 -10.86 -32.09 14.64
C ILE A 140 -10.47 -33.47 15.16
N PHE A 141 -9.18 -33.68 15.47
CA PHE A 141 -8.67 -34.93 16.03
C PHE A 141 -8.65 -34.96 17.57
N ASP A 142 -9.50 -34.16 18.23
CA ASP A 142 -9.66 -34.14 19.69
C ASP A 142 -8.34 -33.84 20.43
N HIS A 143 -7.58 -32.89 19.90
CA HIS A 143 -6.29 -32.40 20.43
C HIS A 143 -5.19 -33.46 20.59
N ARG A 144 -5.28 -34.58 19.84
CA ARG A 144 -4.30 -35.66 19.91
C ARG A 144 -2.90 -35.25 19.44
N ILE A 145 -2.79 -34.35 18.47
CA ILE A 145 -1.50 -33.93 17.89
C ILE A 145 -0.76 -33.09 18.94
N ARG A 146 -1.47 -32.14 19.55
CA ARG A 146 -0.94 -31.34 20.66
C ARG A 146 -0.56 -32.22 21.86
N ASN A 147 -1.43 -33.14 22.26
CA ASN A 147 -1.15 -34.05 23.39
C ASN A 147 0.06 -34.94 23.14
N PHE A 148 0.25 -35.42 21.89
CA PHE A 148 1.42 -36.19 21.51
C PHE A 148 2.70 -35.36 21.59
N THR A 149 2.71 -34.16 21.01
CA THR A 149 3.89 -33.28 21.03
C THR A 149 4.25 -32.83 22.45
N GLU A 150 3.25 -32.47 23.26
CA GLU A 150 3.45 -32.06 24.64
C GLU A 150 3.96 -33.21 25.53
N SER A 151 3.60 -34.46 25.22
CA SER A 151 4.02 -35.63 26.02
C SER A 151 5.38 -36.21 25.61
N HIS A 152 5.74 -36.16 24.32
CA HIS A 152 6.93 -36.85 23.80
C HIS A 152 8.10 -35.92 23.43
N VAL A 153 7.86 -34.63 23.17
CA VAL A 153 8.92 -33.72 22.69
C VAL A 153 9.37 -32.77 23.79
N MET A 154 8.59 -31.71 24.07
CA MET A 154 8.92 -30.70 25.08
C MET A 154 7.73 -29.74 25.28
N ARG A 155 7.46 -29.36 26.52
CA ARG A 155 6.62 -28.19 26.85
C ARG A 155 7.52 -26.99 27.14
N TRP A 156 7.20 -25.84 26.58
CA TRP A 156 7.88 -24.58 26.88
C TRP A 156 6.99 -23.72 27.78
N ASP A 157 7.48 -23.39 28.98
CA ASP A 157 6.80 -22.49 29.94
C ASP A 157 7.36 -21.05 29.87
N ALA A 158 7.82 -20.63 28.70
CA ALA A 158 8.27 -19.26 28.49
C ALA A 158 7.11 -18.43 27.91
N PRO A 159 6.76 -17.26 28.51
CA PRO A 159 5.65 -16.42 28.03
C PRO A 159 5.89 -15.85 26.62
N PHE A 160 7.11 -15.96 26.10
CA PHE A 160 7.50 -15.47 24.78
C PHE A 160 7.32 -16.49 23.65
N LEU A 161 7.21 -17.78 23.98
CA LEU A 161 7.28 -18.90 23.06
C LEU A 161 5.95 -19.66 23.04
N ALA A 162 5.67 -20.38 21.95
CA ALA A 162 4.55 -21.29 21.91
C ALA A 162 4.68 -22.35 23.02
N ARG A 163 3.56 -22.77 23.60
CA ARG A 163 3.54 -23.78 24.66
C ARG A 163 4.14 -25.13 24.23
N TYR A 164 4.10 -25.40 22.92
CA TYR A 164 4.71 -26.55 22.29
C TYR A 164 5.23 -26.14 20.89
N PRO A 165 6.32 -26.76 20.41
CA PRO A 165 6.79 -26.55 19.05
C PRO A 165 5.86 -27.25 18.04
N ASP A 166 5.34 -26.51 17.07
CA ASP A 166 4.38 -27.05 16.08
C ASP A 166 5.05 -27.57 14.81
N PHE A 167 5.43 -28.84 14.84
CA PHE A 167 6.04 -29.53 13.70
C PHE A 167 5.10 -29.67 12.50
N LEU A 168 3.80 -29.71 12.73
CA LEU A 168 2.80 -29.87 11.67
C LEU A 168 2.71 -28.57 10.84
N ALA A 169 2.58 -27.42 11.52
CA ALA A 169 2.59 -26.11 10.87
C ALA A 169 3.89 -25.89 10.08
N ALA A 170 5.04 -26.23 10.67
CA ALA A 170 6.34 -26.15 10.02
C ALA A 170 6.42 -27.07 8.77
N GLY A 171 6.00 -28.32 8.89
CA GLY A 171 6.03 -29.29 7.79
C GLY A 171 5.21 -28.85 6.58
N ILE A 172 4.02 -28.28 6.81
CA ILE A 172 3.14 -27.81 5.73
C ILE A 172 3.74 -26.60 5.03
N LEU A 173 4.36 -25.67 5.76
CA LEU A 173 5.06 -24.54 5.18
C LEU A 173 6.22 -24.99 4.29
N LEU A 174 7.01 -25.98 4.73
CA LEU A 174 8.10 -26.53 3.92
C LEU A 174 7.57 -27.23 2.66
N ILE A 175 6.51 -28.02 2.79
CA ILE A 175 5.86 -28.69 1.65
C ILE A 175 5.30 -27.65 0.66
N ALA A 176 4.60 -26.63 1.14
CA ALA A 176 4.04 -25.57 0.31
C ALA A 176 5.14 -24.75 -0.38
N SER A 177 6.23 -24.44 0.33
CA SER A 177 7.40 -23.72 -0.22
C SER A 177 8.09 -24.54 -1.31
N PHE A 178 8.26 -25.84 -1.09
CA PHE A 178 8.80 -26.76 -2.07
C PHE A 178 7.88 -26.86 -3.30
N PHE A 179 6.57 -26.99 -3.07
CA PHE A 179 5.58 -27.07 -4.13
C PHE A 179 5.57 -25.83 -5.03
N ILE A 180 5.60 -24.62 -4.46
CA ILE A 180 5.62 -23.37 -5.23
C ILE A 180 6.93 -23.22 -6.03
N SER A 181 8.01 -23.84 -5.57
CA SER A 181 9.31 -23.80 -6.27
C SER A 181 9.28 -24.48 -7.64
N PHE A 182 8.32 -25.38 -7.91
CA PHE A 182 8.17 -26.06 -9.21
C PHE A 182 7.47 -25.22 -10.30
N GLY A 183 6.86 -24.09 -9.95
CA GLY A 183 6.37 -23.11 -10.93
C GLY A 183 4.99 -22.54 -10.66
N VAL A 184 4.76 -21.36 -11.25
CA VAL A 184 3.58 -20.51 -10.97
C VAL A 184 2.27 -21.08 -11.51
N ARG A 185 2.29 -21.74 -12.66
CA ARG A 185 1.04 -22.15 -13.36
C ARG A 185 0.23 -23.16 -12.56
N VAL A 186 0.88 -24.17 -11.99
CA VAL A 186 0.20 -25.21 -11.20
C VAL A 186 -0.31 -24.63 -9.88
N SER A 187 0.50 -23.81 -9.22
CA SER A 187 0.13 -23.14 -7.96
C SER A 187 -1.07 -22.21 -8.13
N SER A 188 -1.08 -21.39 -9.20
CA SER A 188 -2.19 -20.46 -9.49
C SER A 188 -3.51 -21.19 -9.73
N TRP A 189 -3.51 -22.29 -10.50
CA TRP A 189 -4.73 -23.06 -10.75
C TRP A 189 -5.29 -23.71 -9.47
N LEU A 190 -4.43 -24.29 -8.63
CA LEU A 190 -4.84 -24.82 -7.33
C LEU A 190 -5.42 -23.73 -6.42
N ASN A 191 -4.81 -22.55 -6.41
CA ASN A 191 -5.27 -21.42 -5.62
C ASN A 191 -6.70 -20.99 -6.01
N HIS A 192 -7.00 -20.96 -7.32
CA HIS A 192 -8.34 -20.67 -7.81
C HIS A 192 -9.38 -21.71 -7.38
N ILE A 193 -9.03 -23.00 -7.39
CA ILE A 193 -9.93 -24.07 -6.94
C ILE A 193 -10.23 -23.93 -5.45
N PHE A 194 -9.19 -23.81 -4.62
CA PHE A 194 -9.36 -23.69 -3.17
C PHE A 194 -10.17 -22.45 -2.79
N SER A 195 -9.92 -21.31 -3.46
CA SER A 195 -10.71 -20.09 -3.25
C SER A 195 -12.18 -20.29 -3.64
N THR A 196 -12.45 -20.94 -4.77
CA THR A 196 -13.83 -21.22 -5.21
C THR A 196 -14.56 -22.14 -4.23
N VAL A 197 -13.91 -23.21 -3.77
CA VAL A 197 -14.46 -24.13 -2.75
C VAL A 197 -14.75 -23.38 -1.45
N SER A 198 -13.83 -22.54 -0.99
CA SER A 198 -14.03 -21.71 0.22
C SER A 198 -15.27 -20.82 0.10
N MET A 199 -15.44 -20.14 -1.05
CA MET A 199 -16.61 -19.28 -1.29
C MET A 199 -17.94 -20.06 -1.26
N ILE A 200 -17.96 -21.27 -1.82
CA ILE A 200 -19.14 -22.15 -1.77
C ILE A 200 -19.45 -22.56 -0.33
N VAL A 201 -18.43 -22.91 0.46
CA VAL A 201 -18.60 -23.31 1.86
C VAL A 201 -19.10 -22.15 2.72
N ILE A 202 -18.63 -20.93 2.48
CA ILE A 202 -19.16 -19.73 3.18
C ILE A 202 -20.63 -19.54 2.87
N ALA A 203 -21.04 -19.63 1.61
CA ALA A 203 -22.46 -19.57 1.25
C ALA A 203 -23.28 -20.68 1.94
N PHE A 204 -22.74 -21.89 2.04
CA PHE A 204 -23.35 -22.99 2.79
C PHE A 204 -23.50 -22.67 4.28
N ILE A 205 -22.46 -22.14 4.94
CA ILE A 205 -22.50 -21.73 6.35
C ILE A 205 -23.60 -20.69 6.57
N LEU A 206 -23.72 -19.71 5.67
CA LEU A 206 -24.74 -18.68 5.79
C LEU A 206 -26.15 -19.26 5.67
N VAL A 207 -26.43 -20.01 4.60
CA VAL A 207 -27.79 -20.55 4.37
C VAL A 207 -28.19 -21.54 5.46
N PHE A 208 -27.34 -22.54 5.73
CA PHE A 208 -27.68 -23.59 6.68
C PHE A 208 -27.54 -23.14 8.13
N GLY A 209 -26.57 -22.30 8.43
CA GLY A 209 -26.38 -21.75 9.77
C GLY A 209 -27.51 -20.79 10.19
N PHE A 210 -28.05 -19.96 9.28
CA PHE A 210 -29.23 -19.15 9.59
C PHE A 210 -30.48 -20.01 9.86
N ALA A 211 -30.64 -21.16 9.18
CA ALA A 211 -31.73 -22.09 9.48
C ALA A 211 -31.62 -22.70 10.90
N LEU A 212 -30.41 -22.73 11.46
CA LEU A 212 -30.10 -23.25 12.79
C LEU A 212 -29.94 -22.14 13.85
N ALA A 213 -30.20 -20.87 13.51
CA ALA A 213 -30.06 -19.74 14.41
C ALA A 213 -31.16 -19.73 15.48
N ASP A 214 -30.77 -19.53 16.74
CA ASP A 214 -31.71 -19.35 17.86
C ASP A 214 -31.51 -17.96 18.50
N PRO A 215 -32.46 -17.02 18.32
CA PRO A 215 -32.39 -15.68 18.92
C PRO A 215 -32.29 -15.68 20.45
N ALA A 216 -32.66 -16.78 21.13
CA ALA A 216 -32.51 -16.90 22.58
C ALA A 216 -31.04 -16.83 23.04
N ASN A 217 -30.09 -17.15 22.15
CA ASN A 217 -28.66 -17.08 22.42
C ASN A 217 -28.12 -15.65 22.61
N TRP A 218 -28.85 -14.64 22.11
CA TRP A 218 -28.53 -13.22 22.36
C TRP A 218 -29.31 -12.62 23.54
N SER A 219 -30.18 -13.40 24.20
CA SER A 219 -30.99 -12.88 25.30
C SER A 219 -30.15 -12.59 26.55
N ALA A 220 -30.67 -11.71 27.41
CA ALA A 220 -30.03 -11.36 28.69
C ALA A 220 -29.75 -12.58 29.59
N ARG A 221 -30.46 -13.70 29.42
CA ARG A 221 -30.24 -14.93 30.19
C ARG A 221 -28.93 -15.64 29.88
N LYS A 222 -28.32 -15.39 28.71
CA LYS A 222 -27.07 -16.02 28.26
C LYS A 222 -25.92 -15.00 28.10
N GLY A 223 -25.90 -13.96 28.94
CA GLY A 223 -24.84 -12.95 28.95
C GLY A 223 -25.12 -11.71 28.09
N GLY A 224 -26.25 -11.66 27.38
CA GLY A 224 -26.66 -10.51 26.57
C GLY A 224 -25.79 -10.28 25.32
N PHE A 225 -26.05 -9.18 24.62
CA PHE A 225 -25.38 -8.88 23.35
C PHE A 225 -23.91 -8.46 23.52
N ALA A 226 -23.58 -7.69 24.56
CA ALA A 226 -22.24 -7.14 24.77
C ALA A 226 -21.72 -7.41 26.20
N PRO A 227 -21.33 -8.66 26.52
CA PRO A 227 -20.92 -9.04 27.88
C PRO A 227 -19.68 -8.28 28.36
N TYR A 228 -18.74 -7.99 27.47
CA TYR A 228 -17.50 -7.25 27.76
C TYR A 228 -17.61 -5.73 27.56
N GLY A 229 -18.84 -5.23 27.28
CA GLY A 229 -19.12 -3.82 27.03
C GLY A 229 -18.35 -3.21 25.86
N PHE A 230 -18.29 -1.88 25.81
CA PHE A 230 -17.61 -1.14 24.74
C PHE A 230 -16.11 -1.42 24.67
N SER A 231 -15.47 -1.66 25.81
CA SER A 231 -14.04 -1.98 25.85
C SER A 231 -13.74 -3.31 25.13
N GLY A 232 -14.57 -4.33 25.34
CA GLY A 232 -14.46 -5.61 24.62
C GLY A 232 -14.69 -5.49 23.13
N ILE A 233 -15.67 -4.68 22.71
CA ILE A 233 -15.93 -4.41 21.28
C ILE A 233 -14.71 -3.77 20.60
N MET A 234 -14.07 -2.79 21.25
CA MET A 234 -12.89 -2.12 20.70
C MET A 234 -11.64 -3.00 20.72
N ALA A 235 -11.45 -3.83 21.76
CA ALA A 235 -10.38 -4.82 21.80
C ALA A 235 -10.56 -5.88 20.70
N GLY A 236 -11.78 -6.39 20.53
CA GLY A 236 -12.14 -7.29 19.45
C GLY A 236 -11.95 -6.66 18.07
N THR A 237 -12.21 -5.36 17.91
CA THR A 237 -12.00 -4.63 16.64
C THR A 237 -10.53 -4.67 16.20
N ALA A 238 -9.59 -4.48 17.14
CA ALA A 238 -8.16 -4.54 16.84
C ALA A 238 -7.73 -5.92 16.34
N THR A 239 -8.25 -6.98 16.96
CA THR A 239 -8.02 -8.36 16.52
C THR A 239 -8.71 -8.65 15.20
N CYS A 240 -9.99 -8.28 15.03
CA CYS A 240 -10.76 -8.46 13.80
C CYS A 240 -10.15 -7.73 12.60
N PHE A 241 -9.38 -6.66 12.82
CA PHE A 241 -8.66 -5.96 11.76
C PHE A 241 -7.72 -6.91 10.98
N TYR A 242 -7.13 -7.91 11.66
CA TYR A 242 -6.32 -8.95 11.00
C TYR A 242 -7.10 -9.68 9.90
N ALA A 243 -8.39 -9.92 10.08
CA ALA A 243 -9.20 -10.65 9.10
C ALA A 243 -9.37 -9.87 7.78
N PHE A 244 -9.15 -8.56 7.79
CA PHE A 244 -9.22 -7.72 6.60
C PHE A 244 -7.86 -7.52 5.92
N VAL A 245 -6.77 -8.03 6.49
CA VAL A 245 -5.45 -7.99 5.86
C VAL A 245 -5.45 -8.90 4.63
N GLY A 246 -4.88 -8.43 3.51
CA GLY A 246 -4.82 -9.16 2.24
C GLY A 246 -5.45 -8.43 1.05
N PHE A 247 -6.19 -7.33 1.26
CA PHE A 247 -6.68 -6.51 0.13
C PHE A 247 -5.54 -5.85 -0.66
N ASP A 248 -4.39 -5.64 -0.04
CA ASP A 248 -3.18 -5.03 -0.62
C ASP A 248 -2.52 -5.93 -1.68
N VAL A 249 -2.81 -7.23 -1.67
CA VAL A 249 -2.42 -8.17 -2.75
C VAL A 249 -2.98 -7.70 -4.09
N ILE A 250 -4.17 -7.10 -4.13
CA ILE A 250 -4.76 -6.54 -5.36
C ILE A 250 -3.87 -5.43 -5.92
N ALA A 251 -3.36 -4.56 -5.05
CA ALA A 251 -2.45 -3.49 -5.43
C ALA A 251 -1.07 -4.04 -5.87
N ALA A 252 -0.60 -5.10 -5.21
CA ALA A 252 0.63 -5.80 -5.61
C ALA A 252 0.52 -6.46 -6.99
N SER A 253 -0.67 -6.92 -7.38
CA SER A 253 -0.97 -7.52 -8.69
C SER A 253 -1.38 -6.52 -9.78
N SER A 254 -1.24 -5.20 -9.53
CA SER A 254 -1.64 -4.17 -10.48
C SER A 254 -0.89 -4.22 -11.82
N GLU A 255 0.36 -4.72 -11.87
CA GLU A 255 1.11 -4.92 -13.13
C GLU A 255 0.49 -5.99 -14.04
N GLU A 256 -0.17 -7.00 -13.46
CA GLU A 256 -0.77 -8.13 -14.18
C GLU A 256 -2.22 -7.83 -14.61
N ALA A 257 -2.79 -6.70 -14.18
CA ALA A 257 -4.14 -6.27 -14.50
C ALA A 257 -4.26 -5.74 -15.93
N ARG A 258 -5.35 -6.09 -16.65
CA ARG A 258 -5.62 -5.57 -18.01
C ARG A 258 -5.78 -4.05 -18.06
N ASP A 259 -6.56 -3.50 -17.14
CA ASP A 259 -6.74 -2.05 -16.95
C ASP A 259 -6.59 -1.70 -15.46
N PRO A 260 -5.36 -1.45 -14.96
CA PRO A 260 -5.13 -1.21 -13.54
C PRO A 260 -5.85 0.05 -13.03
N ARG A 261 -6.09 1.04 -13.88
CA ARG A 261 -6.66 2.35 -13.48
C ARG A 261 -8.10 2.22 -12.99
N ARG A 262 -8.87 1.32 -13.61
CA ARG A 262 -10.26 1.03 -13.23
C ARG A 262 -10.38 -0.27 -12.46
N ALA A 263 -9.61 -1.29 -12.84
CA ALA A 263 -9.79 -2.62 -12.27
C ALA A 263 -9.34 -2.72 -10.83
N VAL A 264 -8.21 -2.11 -10.46
CA VAL A 264 -7.69 -2.17 -9.08
C VAL A 264 -8.69 -1.55 -8.09
N PRO A 265 -9.17 -0.31 -8.27
CA PRO A 265 -10.12 0.30 -7.33
C PRO A 265 -11.45 -0.46 -7.21
N ILE A 266 -12.01 -0.90 -8.34
CA ILE A 266 -13.28 -1.63 -8.36
C ILE A 266 -13.11 -2.98 -7.67
N ALA A 267 -12.02 -3.71 -7.96
CA ALA A 267 -11.72 -4.98 -7.32
C ALA A 267 -11.52 -4.81 -5.81
N THR A 268 -10.71 -3.83 -5.37
CA THR A 268 -10.48 -3.56 -3.95
C THR A 268 -11.77 -3.26 -3.19
N ALA A 269 -12.64 -2.41 -3.74
CA ALA A 269 -13.92 -2.08 -3.11
C ALA A 269 -14.87 -3.31 -3.03
N ILE A 270 -14.99 -4.07 -4.12
CA ILE A 270 -15.85 -5.26 -4.18
C ILE A 270 -15.33 -6.34 -3.21
N SER A 271 -14.03 -6.65 -3.24
CA SER A 271 -13.45 -7.68 -2.39
C SER A 271 -13.66 -7.36 -0.93
N LEU A 272 -13.41 -6.12 -0.52
CA LEU A 272 -13.54 -5.73 0.87
C LEU A 272 -15.00 -5.71 1.33
N ALA A 273 -15.92 -5.22 0.49
CA ALA A 273 -17.35 -5.26 0.81
C ALA A 273 -17.86 -6.70 0.96
N LEU A 274 -17.46 -7.61 0.07
CA LEU A 274 -17.80 -9.03 0.16
C LEU A 274 -17.21 -9.68 1.41
N ALA A 275 -15.93 -9.43 1.71
CA ALA A 275 -15.28 -9.95 2.91
C ALA A 275 -15.94 -9.41 4.19
N ALA A 276 -16.19 -8.10 4.29
CA ALA A 276 -16.84 -7.48 5.43
C ALA A 276 -18.24 -8.07 5.66
N THR A 277 -19.02 -8.21 4.59
CA THR A 277 -20.35 -8.81 4.66
C THR A 277 -20.28 -10.26 5.13
N ALA A 278 -19.34 -11.05 4.59
CA ALA A 278 -19.14 -12.43 5.01
C ALA A 278 -18.74 -12.52 6.50
N TYR A 279 -17.81 -11.70 6.97
CA TYR A 279 -17.41 -11.68 8.39
C TYR A 279 -18.56 -11.33 9.33
N ILE A 280 -19.33 -10.29 9.00
CA ILE A 280 -20.49 -9.84 9.80
C ILE A 280 -21.56 -10.94 9.84
N LEU A 281 -21.89 -11.53 8.69
CA LEU A 281 -22.94 -12.55 8.63
C LEU A 281 -22.51 -13.88 9.26
N VAL A 282 -21.28 -14.33 9.04
CA VAL A 282 -20.77 -15.58 9.64
C VAL A 282 -20.63 -15.44 11.15
N SER A 283 -20.17 -14.29 11.65
CA SER A 283 -20.09 -14.04 13.10
C SER A 283 -21.47 -13.97 13.76
N MET A 284 -22.45 -13.39 13.07
CA MET A 284 -23.86 -13.40 13.49
C MET A 284 -24.41 -14.83 13.55
N VAL A 285 -24.20 -15.63 12.50
CA VAL A 285 -24.63 -17.04 12.44
C VAL A 285 -24.00 -17.84 13.58
N LEU A 286 -22.68 -17.72 13.79
CA LEU A 286 -21.96 -18.47 14.81
C LEU A 286 -22.52 -18.20 16.21
N THR A 287 -22.70 -16.92 16.56
CA THR A 287 -23.16 -16.51 17.89
C THR A 287 -24.66 -16.74 18.12
N LEU A 288 -25.46 -16.85 17.07
CA LEU A 288 -26.86 -17.26 17.15
C LEU A 288 -27.04 -18.78 17.18
N MET A 289 -26.13 -19.55 16.59
CA MET A 289 -26.26 -21.00 16.52
C MET A 289 -25.90 -21.69 17.85
N VAL A 290 -24.87 -21.20 18.54
CA VAL A 290 -24.37 -21.76 19.80
C VAL A 290 -24.03 -20.63 20.79
N PRO A 291 -24.26 -20.83 22.11
CA PRO A 291 -23.84 -19.88 23.14
C PRO A 291 -22.33 -19.55 23.08
N TRP A 292 -22.00 -18.26 23.12
CA TRP A 292 -20.66 -17.72 22.90
C TRP A 292 -19.62 -18.19 23.92
N ASP A 293 -20.04 -18.46 25.16
CA ASP A 293 -19.21 -18.94 26.27
C ASP A 293 -18.66 -20.36 26.04
N THR A 294 -19.40 -21.16 25.28
CA THR A 294 -19.06 -22.57 25.06
C THR A 294 -18.19 -22.81 23.83
N LEU A 295 -17.97 -21.80 22.97
CA LEU A 295 -17.23 -21.96 21.71
C LEU A 295 -15.81 -22.50 21.92
N ASP A 296 -15.31 -23.37 21.04
CA ASP A 296 -13.88 -23.67 20.94
C ASP A 296 -13.18 -22.57 20.12
N PRO A 297 -12.19 -21.83 20.68
CA PRO A 297 -11.48 -20.78 19.94
C PRO A 297 -10.81 -21.23 18.64
N ASN A 298 -10.41 -22.51 18.53
CA ASN A 298 -9.63 -22.98 17.39
C ASN A 298 -10.48 -23.50 16.22
N SER A 299 -11.72 -23.93 16.47
CA SER A 299 -12.57 -24.59 15.47
C SER A 299 -14.06 -24.22 15.58
N ALA A 300 -14.36 -23.03 16.12
CA ALA A 300 -15.69 -22.58 16.51
C ALA A 300 -16.78 -22.84 15.45
N LEU A 301 -16.51 -22.59 14.16
CA LEU A 301 -17.51 -22.77 13.11
C LEU A 301 -17.87 -24.24 12.88
N SER A 302 -16.90 -25.15 12.74
CA SER A 302 -17.21 -26.57 12.56
C SER A 302 -17.79 -27.19 13.82
N ASP A 303 -17.23 -26.87 14.98
CA ASP A 303 -17.69 -27.37 16.29
C ASP A 303 -19.15 -26.97 16.55
N ALA A 304 -19.55 -25.77 16.15
CA ALA A 304 -20.93 -25.33 16.31
C ALA A 304 -21.94 -26.22 15.55
N PHE A 305 -21.60 -26.73 14.35
CA PHE A 305 -22.46 -27.68 13.63
C PHE A 305 -22.46 -29.08 14.27
N PHE A 306 -21.30 -29.54 14.78
CA PHE A 306 -21.21 -30.81 15.52
C PHE A 306 -22.12 -30.80 16.75
N ARG A 307 -22.11 -29.72 17.53
CA ARG A 307 -22.95 -29.57 18.74
C ARG A 307 -24.44 -29.48 18.49
N ARG A 308 -24.85 -28.97 17.33
CA ARG A 308 -26.26 -28.97 16.90
C ARG A 308 -26.72 -30.33 16.34
N GLY A 309 -25.84 -31.33 16.28
CA GLY A 309 -26.14 -32.68 15.81
C GLY A 309 -25.89 -32.93 14.32
N TYR A 310 -25.33 -31.96 13.59
CA TYR A 310 -25.10 -32.05 12.14
C TYR A 310 -23.61 -32.29 11.83
N SER A 311 -23.14 -33.49 12.13
CA SER A 311 -21.73 -33.87 11.94
C SER A 311 -21.25 -33.76 10.49
N TRP A 312 -22.08 -34.15 9.52
CA TRP A 312 -21.77 -34.03 8.09
C TRP A 312 -21.53 -32.57 7.66
N ALA A 313 -22.30 -31.62 8.22
CA ALA A 313 -22.14 -30.20 7.94
C ALA A 313 -20.85 -29.66 8.56
N GLY A 314 -20.52 -30.11 9.79
CA GLY A 314 -19.24 -29.79 10.44
C GLY A 314 -18.02 -30.21 9.60
N VAL A 315 -18.06 -31.39 8.97
CA VAL A 315 -16.99 -31.86 8.07
C VAL A 315 -16.87 -31.00 6.81
N ILE A 316 -18.00 -30.60 6.19
CA ILE A 316 -17.97 -29.70 5.02
C ILE A 316 -17.31 -28.37 5.38
N VAL A 317 -17.67 -27.79 6.53
CA VAL A 317 -17.08 -26.54 7.03
C VAL A 317 -15.59 -26.70 7.30
N ALA A 318 -15.17 -27.84 7.85
CA ALA A 318 -13.76 -28.15 8.09
C ALA A 318 -12.94 -28.29 6.80
N VAL A 319 -13.50 -28.90 5.76
CA VAL A 319 -12.83 -28.97 4.44
C VAL A 319 -12.70 -27.57 3.85
N GLY A 320 -13.76 -26.74 3.96
CA GLY A 320 -13.73 -25.36 3.47
C GLY A 320 -12.71 -24.49 4.19
N SER A 321 -12.56 -24.62 5.51
CA SER A 321 -11.56 -23.87 6.27
C SER A 321 -10.13 -24.24 5.85
N ILE A 322 -9.84 -25.53 5.67
CA ILE A 322 -8.55 -26.04 5.21
C ILE A 322 -8.23 -25.52 3.79
N CYS A 323 -9.22 -25.55 2.89
CA CYS A 323 -9.07 -24.97 1.55
C CYS A 323 -8.78 -23.46 1.61
N ALA A 324 -9.55 -22.70 2.41
CA ALA A 324 -9.38 -21.26 2.57
C ALA A 324 -8.00 -20.89 3.12
N MET A 325 -7.54 -21.58 4.17
CA MET A 325 -6.22 -21.38 4.76
C MET A 325 -5.10 -21.71 3.77
N ASN A 326 -5.24 -22.77 2.97
CA ASN A 326 -4.28 -23.09 1.91
C ASN A 326 -4.20 -21.98 0.86
N THR A 327 -5.33 -21.38 0.48
CA THR A 327 -5.34 -20.24 -0.46
C THR A 327 -4.50 -19.08 0.06
N VAL A 328 -4.70 -18.67 1.32
CA VAL A 328 -3.93 -17.57 1.92
C VAL A 328 -2.45 -17.94 2.08
N LEU A 329 -2.15 -19.18 2.49
CA LEU A 329 -0.79 -19.68 2.65
C LEU A 329 0.00 -19.61 1.32
N LEU A 330 -0.60 -20.11 0.24
CA LEU A 330 0.00 -20.05 -1.10
C LEU A 330 0.16 -18.61 -1.58
N SER A 331 -0.82 -17.74 -1.31
CA SER A 331 -0.76 -16.31 -1.63
C SER A 331 0.42 -15.60 -0.95
N ASN A 332 0.66 -15.87 0.34
CA ASN A 332 1.77 -15.28 1.09
C ASN A 332 3.14 -15.77 0.59
N LEU A 333 3.28 -17.07 0.35
CA LEU A 333 4.50 -17.66 -0.20
C LEU A 333 4.79 -17.21 -1.63
N PHE A 334 3.79 -16.76 -2.37
CA PHE A 334 3.95 -16.21 -3.71
C PHE A 334 4.29 -14.71 -3.70
N SER A 335 3.68 -13.94 -2.79
CA SER A 335 3.83 -12.49 -2.73
C SER A 335 5.16 -12.07 -2.10
N LEU A 336 5.59 -12.75 -1.02
CA LEU A 336 6.82 -12.37 -0.31
C LEU A 336 8.08 -12.37 -1.20
N PRO A 337 8.39 -13.44 -1.97
CA PRO A 337 9.58 -13.47 -2.81
C PRO A 337 9.61 -12.38 -3.89
N ARG A 338 8.44 -11.92 -4.36
CA ARG A 338 8.33 -10.86 -5.37
C ARG A 338 8.71 -9.50 -4.79
N ILE A 339 8.33 -9.23 -3.55
CA ILE A 339 8.67 -7.98 -2.86
C ILE A 339 10.16 -7.94 -2.57
N VAL A 340 10.72 -9.06 -2.08
CA VAL A 340 12.17 -9.21 -1.88
C VAL A 340 12.92 -9.05 -3.20
N TYR A 341 12.42 -9.65 -4.29
CA TYR A 341 12.97 -9.49 -5.63
C TYR A 341 12.99 -8.02 -6.06
N ALA A 342 11.89 -7.29 -5.91
CA ALA A 342 11.79 -5.87 -6.27
C ALA A 342 12.78 -5.00 -5.45
N MET A 343 12.89 -5.25 -4.15
CA MET A 343 13.86 -4.54 -3.29
C MET A 343 15.32 -4.86 -3.64
N ALA A 344 15.61 -6.12 -3.99
CA ALA A 344 16.93 -6.55 -4.42
C ALA A 344 17.28 -6.03 -5.82
N GLU A 345 16.29 -5.91 -6.71
CA GLU A 345 16.43 -5.28 -8.01
C GLU A 345 16.76 -3.79 -7.88
N ASP A 346 16.18 -3.08 -6.92
CA ASP A 346 16.51 -1.68 -6.63
C ASP A 346 17.87 -1.49 -5.93
N GLY A 347 18.53 -2.58 -5.54
CA GLY A 347 19.82 -2.58 -4.83
C GLY A 347 19.73 -2.24 -3.34
N LEU A 348 18.51 -2.12 -2.80
CA LEU A 348 18.28 -1.86 -1.38
C LEU A 348 18.36 -3.12 -0.52
N PHE A 349 18.25 -4.30 -1.13
CA PHE A 349 18.37 -5.60 -0.48
C PHE A 349 19.39 -6.50 -1.20
N PHE A 350 19.85 -7.57 -0.53
CA PHE A 350 20.93 -8.42 -1.03
C PHE A 350 20.66 -8.95 -2.45
N SER A 351 21.62 -8.74 -3.36
CA SER A 351 21.52 -9.09 -4.78
C SER A 351 21.32 -10.59 -5.06
N VAL A 352 21.57 -11.48 -4.08
CA VAL A 352 21.31 -12.92 -4.22
C VAL A 352 19.82 -13.20 -4.49
N PHE A 353 18.93 -12.39 -3.91
CA PHE A 353 17.48 -12.58 -4.03
C PHE A 353 16.88 -12.03 -5.33
N SER A 354 17.64 -11.29 -6.14
CA SER A 354 17.20 -10.87 -7.47
C SER A 354 17.38 -11.97 -8.54
N ARG A 355 17.96 -13.12 -8.19
CA ARG A 355 18.15 -14.23 -9.14
C ARG A 355 16.85 -15.01 -9.36
N VAL A 356 16.38 -15.03 -10.59
CA VAL A 356 15.19 -15.79 -11.03
C VAL A 356 15.62 -17.06 -11.77
N ASN A 357 15.00 -18.19 -11.45
CA ASN A 357 15.28 -19.45 -12.16
C ASN A 357 14.77 -19.38 -13.61
N PRO A 358 15.60 -19.70 -14.63
CA PRO A 358 15.23 -19.60 -16.04
C PRO A 358 14.05 -20.49 -16.44
N VAL A 359 13.85 -21.64 -15.78
CA VAL A 359 12.80 -22.62 -16.11
C VAL A 359 11.48 -22.26 -15.43
N THR A 360 11.50 -22.05 -14.11
CA THR A 360 10.27 -21.82 -13.34
C THR A 360 9.81 -20.36 -13.37
N LYS A 361 10.70 -19.43 -13.74
CA LYS A 361 10.47 -17.97 -13.72
C LYS A 361 10.11 -17.42 -12.33
N VAL A 362 10.58 -18.09 -11.27
CA VAL A 362 10.36 -17.69 -9.87
C VAL A 362 11.70 -17.54 -9.14
N PRO A 363 11.85 -16.59 -8.19
CA PRO A 363 13.04 -16.49 -7.33
C PRO A 363 13.07 -17.62 -6.30
N VAL A 364 13.54 -18.81 -6.71
CA VAL A 364 13.55 -20.04 -5.88
C VAL A 364 14.35 -19.86 -4.59
N ILE A 365 15.48 -19.13 -4.63
CA ILE A 365 16.30 -18.89 -3.43
C ILE A 365 15.51 -18.12 -2.37
N ALA A 366 14.77 -17.08 -2.79
CA ALA A 366 13.92 -16.31 -1.88
C ALA A 366 12.79 -17.18 -1.30
N ILE A 367 12.16 -18.04 -2.11
CA ILE A 367 11.12 -18.97 -1.61
C ILE A 367 11.67 -19.90 -0.54
N LEU A 368 12.82 -20.53 -0.77
CA LEU A 368 13.36 -21.50 0.18
C LEU A 368 13.86 -20.83 1.46
N VAL A 369 14.55 -19.70 1.37
CA VAL A 369 15.05 -18.96 2.54
C VAL A 369 13.89 -18.37 3.36
N PHE A 370 12.96 -17.66 2.73
CA PHE A 370 11.86 -17.05 3.48
C PHE A 370 10.81 -18.08 3.88
N GLY A 371 10.56 -19.13 3.09
CA GLY A 371 9.67 -20.24 3.45
C GLY A 371 10.20 -21.06 4.63
N SER A 372 11.51 -21.31 4.70
CA SER A 372 12.12 -21.93 5.88
C SER A 372 12.06 -21.01 7.10
N LEU A 373 12.26 -19.69 6.93
CA LEU A 373 12.12 -18.72 8.03
C LEU A 373 10.66 -18.62 8.53
N MET A 374 9.67 -18.63 7.63
CA MET A 374 8.24 -18.76 7.99
C MET A 374 7.98 -20.04 8.78
N SER A 375 8.51 -21.19 8.31
CA SER A 375 8.37 -22.48 8.98
C SER A 375 8.97 -22.46 10.39
N PHE A 376 10.11 -21.79 10.56
CA PHE A 376 10.76 -21.63 11.86
C PHE A 376 9.93 -20.74 12.81
N LEU A 377 9.35 -19.65 12.30
CA LEU A 377 8.45 -18.81 13.09
C LEU A 377 7.17 -19.54 13.48
N ALA A 378 6.58 -20.32 12.58
CA ALA A 378 5.41 -21.14 12.86
C ALA A 378 5.72 -22.22 13.91
N LEU A 379 6.91 -22.82 13.88
CA LEU A 379 7.33 -23.80 14.87
C LEU A 379 7.39 -23.19 16.29
N ILE A 380 7.82 -21.93 16.39
CA ILE A 380 8.26 -21.33 17.66
C ILE A 380 7.21 -20.45 18.32
N PHE A 381 6.40 -19.75 17.54
CA PHE A 381 5.47 -18.74 18.04
C PHE A 381 4.02 -19.20 18.00
N ASP A 382 3.25 -18.75 18.97
CA ASP A 382 1.82 -19.03 19.02
C ASP A 382 1.02 -18.15 18.04
N LEU A 383 -0.17 -18.60 17.66
CA LEU A 383 -1.05 -17.91 16.72
C LEU A 383 -1.35 -16.48 17.17
N GLU A 384 -1.70 -16.29 18.44
CA GLU A 384 -2.01 -14.97 18.99
C GLU A 384 -0.80 -14.01 18.92
N ALA A 385 0.39 -14.51 19.30
CA ALA A 385 1.62 -13.76 19.25
C ALA A 385 1.99 -13.35 17.81
N LEU A 386 1.80 -14.25 16.84
CA LEU A 386 2.01 -13.98 15.42
C LEU A 386 1.01 -12.93 14.91
N VAL A 387 -0.29 -13.08 15.21
CA VAL A 387 -1.35 -12.15 14.75
C VAL A 387 -1.16 -10.75 15.33
N GLN A 388 -0.83 -10.63 16.61
CA GLN A 388 -0.56 -9.32 17.22
C GLN A 388 0.68 -8.66 16.61
N PHE A 389 1.75 -9.44 16.35
CA PHE A 389 2.97 -8.92 15.75
C PHE A 389 2.82 -8.57 14.27
N LEU A 390 1.97 -9.28 13.55
CA LEU A 390 1.56 -8.93 12.19
C LEU A 390 0.79 -7.61 12.15
N SER A 391 -0.17 -7.45 13.06
CA SER A 391 -1.09 -6.31 13.05
C SER A 391 -0.38 -4.96 13.21
N ILE A 392 0.66 -4.87 14.06
CA ILE A 392 1.45 -3.62 14.18
C ILE A 392 2.15 -3.26 12.87
N GLY A 393 2.69 -4.26 12.15
CA GLY A 393 3.35 -4.05 10.87
C GLY A 393 2.37 -3.53 9.83
N THR A 394 1.25 -4.21 9.64
CA THR A 394 0.23 -3.83 8.66
C THR A 394 -0.35 -2.44 8.95
N LEU A 395 -0.70 -2.14 10.21
CA LEU A 395 -1.24 -0.84 10.61
C LEU A 395 -0.26 0.30 10.35
N LEU A 396 1.04 0.07 10.57
CA LEU A 396 2.08 1.03 10.25
C LEU A 396 2.19 1.24 8.73
N ALA A 397 2.21 0.17 7.94
CA ALA A 397 2.23 0.27 6.48
C ALA A 397 1.04 1.09 5.96
N TYR A 398 -0.16 0.85 6.48
CA TYR A 398 -1.37 1.56 6.06
C TYR A 398 -1.35 3.04 6.45
N THR A 399 -0.80 3.35 7.63
CA THR A 399 -0.60 4.73 8.09
C THR A 399 0.33 5.50 7.13
N PHE A 400 1.44 4.89 6.73
CA PHE A 400 2.38 5.49 5.79
C PHE A 400 1.81 5.61 4.37
N VAL A 401 1.05 4.62 3.88
CA VAL A 401 0.37 4.74 2.59
C VAL A 401 -0.67 5.86 2.61
N ALA A 402 -1.47 5.98 3.67
CA ALA A 402 -2.42 7.09 3.82
C ALA A 402 -1.72 8.45 3.84
N ALA A 403 -0.61 8.58 4.58
CA ALA A 403 0.22 9.79 4.58
C ALA A 403 0.81 10.10 3.19
N SER A 404 1.29 9.06 2.51
CA SER A 404 1.88 9.16 1.16
C SER A 404 0.85 9.61 0.12
N VAL A 405 -0.43 9.19 0.23
CA VAL A 405 -1.51 9.65 -0.68
C VAL A 405 -1.70 11.16 -0.54
N ILE A 406 -1.69 11.67 0.69
CA ILE A 406 -1.79 13.11 0.94
C ILE A 406 -0.61 13.79 0.29
N VAL A 407 0.62 13.41 0.63
CA VAL A 407 1.84 14.03 0.09
C VAL A 407 1.83 14.04 -1.45
N LEU A 408 1.52 12.90 -2.09
CA LEU A 408 1.50 12.78 -3.55
C LEU A 408 0.48 13.73 -4.21
N ARG A 409 -0.66 14.00 -3.59
CA ARG A 409 -1.69 14.88 -4.16
C ARG A 409 -1.33 16.36 -4.16
N PHE A 410 -0.37 16.76 -3.33
CA PHE A 410 0.03 18.14 -3.17
C PHE A 410 1.48 18.39 -3.59
N GLN A 411 2.18 17.38 -4.11
CA GLN A 411 3.48 17.58 -4.75
C GLN A 411 3.27 18.11 -6.19
N PRO A 412 4.03 19.14 -6.61
CA PRO A 412 4.02 19.57 -8.00
C PRO A 412 4.59 18.47 -8.90
N GLU A 413 4.07 18.30 -10.11
CA GLU A 413 4.66 17.38 -11.09
C GLU A 413 6.13 17.77 -11.33
N LYS A 414 7.07 16.92 -10.93
CA LYS A 414 8.44 16.98 -11.44
C LYS A 414 8.37 16.63 -12.92
N ASN A 415 8.33 17.65 -13.78
CA ASN A 415 8.34 17.60 -15.24
C ASN A 415 8.68 16.21 -15.79
N GLY A 416 7.66 15.45 -16.23
CA GLY A 416 7.85 14.62 -17.41
C GLY A 416 8.41 15.54 -18.49
N GLY A 417 9.48 15.11 -19.16
CA GLY A 417 10.32 15.95 -20.00
C GLY A 417 9.52 16.97 -20.79
N ALA A 418 10.01 18.21 -20.83
CA ALA A 418 9.56 19.23 -21.75
C ALA A 418 9.14 18.54 -23.05
N LYS A 419 7.85 18.64 -23.41
CA LYS A 419 7.39 18.24 -24.75
C LYS A 419 8.40 18.83 -25.72
N LYS A 420 9.26 17.98 -26.28
CA LYS A 420 10.14 18.34 -27.38
C LYS A 420 9.24 18.89 -28.46
N ASP A 421 9.40 20.18 -28.71
CA ASP A 421 9.14 20.86 -29.97
C ASP A 421 7.96 20.28 -30.76
N ALA A 422 6.75 20.72 -30.42
CA ALA A 422 5.74 20.81 -31.48
C ALA A 422 6.26 21.86 -32.47
N PRO A 423 6.53 21.52 -33.75
CA PRO A 423 6.97 22.51 -34.70
C PRO A 423 5.86 23.54 -34.85
N VAL A 424 6.22 24.81 -34.68
CA VAL A 424 5.38 25.94 -35.09
C VAL A 424 5.04 25.73 -36.56
N PRO A 425 3.76 25.70 -36.98
CA PRO A 425 3.46 25.65 -38.40
C PRO A 425 3.86 26.99 -39.01
N SER A 426 4.80 26.95 -39.95
CA SER A 426 5.18 28.09 -40.78
C SER A 426 3.95 28.63 -41.54
N PRO A 427 3.75 29.95 -41.63
CA PRO A 427 2.64 30.52 -42.38
C PRO A 427 2.97 30.44 -43.87
N GLY A 428 2.36 29.48 -44.58
CA GLY A 428 2.39 29.48 -46.05
C GLY A 428 2.34 28.10 -46.67
N GLN A 429 1.14 27.53 -46.78
CA GLN A 429 0.65 26.83 -47.98
C GLN A 429 -0.74 26.24 -47.69
N GLN A 430 -1.77 26.98 -48.08
CA GLN A 430 -3.11 26.41 -48.29
C GLN A 430 -3.09 25.70 -49.65
N SER A 431 -3.35 24.39 -49.66
CA SER A 431 -3.87 23.69 -50.82
C SER A 431 -5.28 23.17 -50.49
N ILE A 432 -6.13 23.33 -51.50
CA ILE A 432 -7.58 23.31 -51.46
C ILE A 432 -8.13 21.88 -51.48
N SER A 433 -9.12 21.59 -50.64
CA SER A 433 -10.30 20.73 -50.88
C SER A 433 -11.12 20.73 -49.58
N GLY A 434 -12.42 20.98 -49.48
CA GLY A 434 -13.50 21.02 -50.44
C GLY A 434 -14.66 20.22 -49.83
N SER A 435 -15.55 20.85 -49.06
CA SER A 435 -16.99 20.48 -48.94
C SER A 435 -17.73 21.33 -47.89
N GLU A 436 -18.74 22.05 -48.42
CA GLU A 436 -20.11 22.24 -47.89
C GLU A 436 -20.36 23.16 -46.68
N LEU A 437 -20.56 24.44 -47.04
CA LEU A 437 -21.68 25.33 -46.71
C LEU A 437 -22.67 24.92 -45.59
N LYS A 438 -22.70 25.73 -44.54
CA LYS A 438 -23.94 26.29 -43.96
C LYS A 438 -23.66 27.70 -43.42
N GLU A 439 -24.25 28.69 -44.06
CA GLU A 439 -24.40 30.05 -43.54
C GLU A 439 -25.40 30.03 -42.36
N ASP A 440 -25.03 30.66 -41.24
CA ASP A 440 -25.94 31.62 -40.62
C ASP A 440 -25.14 32.73 -39.93
N SER A 441 -25.61 33.94 -40.17
CA SER A 441 -25.08 35.25 -39.85
C SER A 441 -25.28 35.64 -38.37
N GLY A 442 -24.29 36.30 -37.76
CA GLY A 442 -24.53 37.07 -36.53
C GLY A 442 -23.30 37.32 -35.66
N GLU A 443 -22.73 38.51 -35.81
CA GLU A 443 -21.88 39.24 -34.85
C GLU A 443 -20.46 38.72 -34.53
N LEU A 444 -19.49 39.52 -35.01
CA LEU A 444 -18.14 39.61 -34.45
C LEU A 444 -18.20 39.86 -32.94
N LYS A 445 -17.53 39.01 -32.14
CA LYS A 445 -16.89 39.43 -30.89
C LYS A 445 -15.55 38.71 -30.69
N GLU A 446 -14.51 39.53 -30.86
CA GLU A 446 -13.29 39.58 -30.07
C GLU A 446 -12.31 38.39 -30.12
N TYR A 447 -11.16 38.68 -30.73
CA TYR A 447 -9.93 37.90 -30.67
C TYR A 447 -9.68 37.37 -29.25
N GLU A 448 -9.65 36.05 -29.07
CA GLU A 448 -9.04 35.43 -27.89
C GLU A 448 -7.58 35.86 -27.83
N SER A 449 -7.30 36.88 -27.01
CA SER A 449 -5.97 37.42 -26.82
C SER A 449 -5.05 36.32 -26.28
N PHE A 450 -3.85 36.23 -26.84
CA PHE A 450 -2.76 35.42 -26.30
C PHE A 450 -2.48 35.76 -24.84
N SER A 451 -2.83 36.98 -24.38
CA SER A 451 -2.82 37.39 -22.98
C SER A 451 -3.89 36.70 -22.13
N ASP A 452 -5.08 36.39 -22.68
CA ASP A 452 -6.10 35.61 -21.97
C ASP A 452 -5.74 34.14 -21.91
N LYS A 453 -5.10 33.59 -22.94
CA LYS A 453 -4.50 32.25 -22.87
C LYS A 453 -3.30 32.21 -21.92
N LEU A 454 -2.46 33.25 -21.87
CA LEU A 454 -1.42 33.36 -20.85
C LEU A 454 -2.02 33.51 -19.45
N ARG A 455 -3.06 34.33 -19.26
CA ARG A 455 -3.75 34.48 -17.97
C ARG A 455 -4.47 33.21 -17.55
N LEU A 456 -4.94 32.38 -18.48
CA LEU A 456 -5.52 31.06 -18.21
C LEU A 456 -4.44 30.02 -17.85
N VAL A 457 -3.27 30.09 -18.47
CA VAL A 457 -2.09 29.27 -18.14
C VAL A 457 -1.47 29.71 -16.80
N GLU A 458 -1.47 31.02 -16.52
CA GLU A 458 -0.98 31.64 -15.28
C GLU A 458 -1.99 31.49 -14.12
N ARG A 459 -3.28 31.23 -14.43
CA ARG A 459 -4.31 30.84 -13.44
C ARG A 459 -4.30 29.36 -13.06
N GLN A 460 -3.65 28.48 -13.82
CA GLN A 460 -3.44 27.11 -13.40
C GLN A 460 -2.29 27.05 -12.39
N LYS A 461 -2.58 27.44 -11.14
CA LYS A 461 -1.64 27.31 -10.03
C LYS A 461 -1.13 25.88 -9.91
N PHE A 462 0.16 25.74 -9.64
CA PHE A 462 0.82 24.46 -9.43
C PHE A 462 0.19 23.71 -8.23
N PRO A 463 0.08 22.37 -8.30
CA PRO A 463 -0.33 21.55 -7.16
C PRO A 463 0.55 21.85 -5.94
N GLY A 464 -0.06 21.93 -4.75
CA GLY A 464 0.66 22.28 -3.53
C GLY A 464 0.82 23.76 -3.24
N ALA A 465 0.28 24.67 -4.06
CA ALA A 465 0.14 26.09 -3.76
C ALA A 465 -1.13 26.39 -2.94
N LEU A 466 -1.16 27.53 -2.26
CA LEU A 466 -2.31 27.97 -1.47
C LEU A 466 -3.52 28.29 -2.38
N ARG A 467 -4.73 27.82 -2.00
CA ARG A 467 -5.98 28.16 -2.71
C ARG A 467 -6.18 29.67 -2.74
N SER A 468 -6.65 30.19 -3.88
CA SER A 468 -6.88 31.62 -4.12
C SER A 468 -7.81 32.28 -3.09
N ARG A 469 -8.76 31.51 -2.53
CA ARG A 469 -9.69 31.99 -1.49
C ARG A 469 -9.01 32.32 -0.15
N TRP A 470 -7.90 31.66 0.16
CA TRP A 470 -7.22 31.76 1.46
C TRP A 470 -5.91 32.56 1.39
N GLU A 471 -5.45 32.83 0.18
CA GLU A 471 -4.27 33.64 -0.11
C GLU A 471 -4.24 35.01 0.59
N PRO A 472 -5.34 35.80 0.65
CA PRO A 472 -5.33 37.08 1.38
C PRO A 472 -5.21 36.94 2.90
N TYR A 473 -5.50 35.77 3.48
CA TYR A 473 -5.46 35.55 4.94
C TYR A 473 -4.20 34.81 5.42
N LEU A 474 -3.70 33.86 4.63
CA LEU A 474 -2.58 32.99 4.99
C LEU A 474 -1.32 33.21 4.14
N GLY A 475 -1.39 34.02 3.08
CA GLY A 475 -0.25 34.29 2.20
C GLY A 475 0.93 34.96 2.90
N THR A 476 0.68 35.78 3.92
CA THR A 476 1.72 36.42 4.75
C THR A 476 2.48 35.47 5.67
N VAL A 477 1.91 34.30 6.01
CA VAL A 477 2.53 33.32 6.93
C VAL A 477 3.09 32.12 6.17
N LEU A 478 2.46 31.73 5.05
CA LEU A 478 2.80 30.52 4.30
C LEU A 478 3.38 30.78 2.89
N GLY A 479 3.54 32.04 2.49
CA GLY A 479 3.98 32.43 1.14
C GLY A 479 5.45 32.15 0.82
N ASP A 480 6.32 32.05 1.83
CA ASP A 480 7.78 31.90 1.62
C ASP A 480 8.22 30.45 1.35
N TRP A 481 7.32 29.47 1.51
CA TRP A 481 7.64 28.05 1.42
C TRP A 481 7.50 27.52 -0.02
N ALA A 482 8.34 26.55 -0.39
CA ALA A 482 8.22 25.90 -1.69
C ALA A 482 6.90 25.11 -1.80
N PRO A 483 6.29 25.01 -3.00
CA PRO A 483 5.03 24.32 -3.21
C PRO A 483 5.12 22.85 -2.75
N GLY A 484 4.24 22.45 -1.84
CA GLY A 484 4.19 21.09 -1.27
C GLY A 484 4.99 20.86 0.02
N GLU A 485 5.96 21.72 0.39
CA GLU A 485 6.73 21.56 1.64
C GLU A 485 5.85 21.74 2.88
N VAL A 486 5.02 22.78 2.88
CA VAL A 486 4.04 23.04 3.95
C VAL A 486 3.15 21.82 4.17
N VAL A 487 2.71 21.18 3.09
CA VAL A 487 1.84 20.00 3.18
C VAL A 487 2.59 18.82 3.78
N ALA A 488 3.85 18.60 3.40
CA ALA A 488 4.68 17.55 4.00
C ALA A 488 4.87 17.75 5.51
N PHE A 489 5.18 18.97 5.97
CA PHE A 489 5.27 19.28 7.40
C PHE A 489 3.91 19.13 8.10
N SER A 490 2.82 19.52 7.44
CA SER A 490 1.47 19.37 7.98
C SER A 490 1.06 17.90 8.12
N VAL A 491 1.47 17.03 7.20
CA VAL A 491 1.25 15.58 7.29
C VAL A 491 2.05 14.99 8.44
N LEU A 492 3.29 15.42 8.65
CA LEU A 492 4.08 15.00 9.81
C LEU A 492 3.43 15.45 11.11
N ALA A 493 2.99 16.70 11.20
CA ALA A 493 2.26 17.24 12.35
C ALA A 493 0.94 16.49 12.59
N LEU A 494 0.24 16.10 11.54
CA LEU A 494 -0.97 15.27 11.61
C LEU A 494 -0.68 13.89 12.20
N MET A 495 0.40 13.22 11.76
CA MET A 495 0.79 11.92 12.32
C MET A 495 1.22 12.04 13.79
N VAL A 496 2.05 13.03 14.12
CA VAL A 496 2.51 13.26 15.51
C VAL A 496 1.32 13.57 16.42
N SER A 497 0.43 14.48 16.02
CA SER A 497 -0.78 14.80 16.80
C SER A 497 -1.73 13.62 16.93
N ALA A 498 -1.87 12.76 15.91
CA ALA A 498 -2.65 11.52 16.02
C ALA A 498 -2.04 10.55 17.04
N VAL A 499 -0.73 10.35 17.02
CA VAL A 499 0.01 9.52 17.99
C VAL A 499 -0.15 10.07 19.40
N SER A 500 0.03 11.38 19.60
CA SER A 500 -0.13 12.02 20.91
C SER A 500 -1.57 11.95 21.41
N LEU A 501 -2.56 12.21 20.56
CA LEU A 501 -3.99 12.10 20.89
C LEU A 501 -4.33 10.68 21.33
N CYS A 502 -3.94 9.67 20.56
CA CYS A 502 -4.20 8.27 20.88
C CYS A 502 -3.47 7.82 22.15
N ALA A 503 -2.23 8.27 22.37
CA ALA A 503 -1.48 7.99 23.58
C ALA A 503 -2.18 8.55 24.83
N VAL A 504 -2.70 9.78 24.77
CA VAL A 504 -3.48 10.36 25.87
C VAL A 504 -4.76 9.55 26.08
N VAL A 505 -5.50 9.21 25.03
CA VAL A 505 -6.74 8.43 25.14
C VAL A 505 -6.53 7.06 25.77
N VAL A 506 -5.45 6.36 25.40
CA VAL A 506 -5.21 4.98 25.85
C VAL A 506 -4.49 4.91 27.19
N PHE A 507 -3.45 5.71 27.39
CA PHE A 507 -2.58 5.63 28.57
C PHE A 507 -2.87 6.70 29.62
N GLY A 508 -3.58 7.78 29.26
CA GLY A 508 -3.72 8.97 30.10
C GLY A 508 -4.40 8.73 31.45
N LYS A 509 -5.39 7.84 31.51
CA LYS A 509 -6.05 7.46 32.77
C LYS A 509 -5.37 6.29 33.48
N SER A 510 -4.86 5.32 32.72
CA SER A 510 -4.46 4.02 33.25
C SER A 510 -3.02 4.00 33.78
N TYR A 511 -2.10 4.73 33.14
CA TYR A 511 -0.66 4.68 33.46
C TYR A 511 -0.11 6.04 33.92
N LEU A 512 -0.63 7.14 33.37
CA LEU A 512 -0.15 8.48 33.73
C LEU A 512 -0.88 9.08 34.94
N GLU A 513 -1.97 8.46 35.42
CA GLU A 513 -2.83 8.94 36.52
C GLU A 513 -3.11 10.45 36.45
N LEU A 514 -3.30 10.98 35.23
CA LEU A 514 -3.44 12.42 35.02
C LEU A 514 -4.69 12.93 35.74
N PRO A 515 -4.60 14.07 36.45
CA PRO A 515 -5.79 14.71 36.98
C PRO A 515 -6.72 15.06 35.82
N THR A 516 -8.04 14.94 36.05
CA THR A 516 -9.07 15.02 35.00
C THR A 516 -8.97 16.28 34.15
N TRP A 517 -8.62 17.42 34.75
CA TRP A 517 -8.43 18.69 34.04
C TRP A 517 -7.25 18.62 33.05
N SER A 518 -6.13 18.00 33.43
CA SER A 518 -4.93 17.87 32.59
C SER A 518 -5.18 16.90 31.43
N PHE A 519 -5.85 15.78 31.72
CA PHE A 519 -6.30 14.83 30.70
C PHE A 519 -7.20 15.51 29.65
N VAL A 520 -8.21 16.26 30.09
CA VAL A 520 -9.13 16.97 29.18
C VAL A 520 -8.40 18.05 28.39
N LEU A 521 -7.51 18.81 29.03
CA LEU A 521 -6.71 19.84 28.36
C LEU A 521 -5.83 19.26 27.26
N LEU A 522 -5.08 18.19 27.53
CA LEU A 522 -4.23 17.52 26.53
C LEU A 522 -5.05 16.94 25.38
N LEU A 523 -6.22 16.38 25.67
CA LEU A 523 -7.14 15.87 24.64
C LEU A 523 -7.61 16.99 23.72
N ILE A 524 -7.99 18.15 24.29
CA ILE A 524 -8.37 19.34 23.51
C ILE A 524 -7.19 19.85 22.68
N ILE A 525 -5.98 19.96 23.24
CA ILE A 525 -4.80 20.46 22.53
C ILE A 525 -4.46 19.57 21.33
N PHE A 526 -4.36 18.24 21.52
CA PHE A 526 -3.98 17.34 20.44
C PHE A 526 -5.09 17.17 19.39
N SER A 527 -6.36 17.22 19.79
CA SER A 527 -7.48 17.22 18.83
C SER A 527 -7.52 18.51 18.00
N LEU A 528 -7.27 19.67 18.61
CA LEU A 528 -7.13 20.93 17.88
C LEU A 528 -5.93 20.92 16.93
N ALA A 529 -4.78 20.38 17.36
CA ALA A 529 -3.60 20.25 16.50
C ALA A 529 -3.86 19.33 15.29
N PHE A 530 -4.57 18.21 15.51
CA PHE A 530 -4.96 17.29 14.44
C PHE A 530 -5.93 17.95 13.44
N ILE A 531 -6.96 18.65 13.95
CA ILE A 531 -7.91 19.39 13.11
C ILE A 531 -7.22 20.52 12.35
N LEU A 532 -6.34 21.27 13.01
CA LEU A 532 -5.57 22.36 12.38
C LEU A 532 -4.72 21.81 11.23
N SER A 533 -4.04 20.69 11.44
CA SER A 533 -3.23 20.04 10.40
C SER A 533 -4.10 19.64 9.18
N LEU A 534 -5.29 19.09 9.41
CA LEU A 534 -6.25 18.79 8.34
C LEU A 534 -6.72 20.04 7.60
N VAL A 535 -7.00 21.12 8.33
CA VAL A 535 -7.41 22.41 7.74
C VAL A 535 -6.31 22.97 6.87
N VAL A 536 -5.06 23.02 7.36
CA VAL A 536 -3.90 23.50 6.57
C VAL A 536 -3.75 22.70 5.28
N ILE A 537 -3.87 21.37 5.34
CA ILE A 537 -3.81 20.52 4.13
C ILE A 537 -4.99 20.82 3.19
N SER A 538 -6.20 21.03 3.73
CA SER A 538 -7.40 21.32 2.91
C SER A 538 -7.38 22.68 2.19
N VAL A 539 -6.57 23.62 2.70
CA VAL A 539 -6.39 24.98 2.15
C VAL A 539 -5.47 24.99 0.92
N HIS A 540 -4.67 23.94 0.69
CA HIS A 540 -3.82 23.83 -0.50
C HIS A 540 -4.59 23.30 -1.72
N GLU A 541 -4.10 23.60 -2.91
CA GLU A 541 -4.64 23.09 -4.17
C GLU A 541 -4.21 21.65 -4.42
N GLN A 542 -5.19 20.80 -4.73
CA GLN A 542 -4.98 19.36 -4.98
C GLN A 542 -4.72 19.10 -6.46
N GLN A 543 -3.81 18.18 -6.74
CA GLN A 543 -3.63 17.64 -8.09
C GLN A 543 -4.85 16.77 -8.46
N ARG A 544 -5.71 17.30 -9.34
CA ARG A 544 -6.83 16.55 -9.93
C ARG A 544 -6.37 15.87 -11.23
N ASN A 545 -5.92 14.62 -11.12
CA ASN A 545 -5.69 13.78 -12.29
C ASN A 545 -6.99 13.11 -12.74
N ILE A 546 -7.57 13.55 -13.87
CA ILE A 546 -8.87 13.08 -14.38
C ILE A 546 -8.82 11.61 -14.84
N LYS A 547 -7.63 11.03 -15.07
CA LYS A 547 -7.47 9.72 -15.73
C LYS A 547 -7.40 8.52 -14.78
N SER A 548 -7.32 8.72 -13.46
CA SER A 548 -7.16 7.63 -12.47
C SER A 548 -8.09 7.82 -11.28
N PHE A 549 -8.41 6.72 -10.59
CA PHE A 549 -9.22 6.75 -9.38
C PHE A 549 -8.59 7.61 -8.29
N GLN A 550 -9.45 8.28 -7.53
CA GLN A 550 -9.09 9.22 -6.49
C GLN A 550 -9.93 8.94 -5.26
N VAL A 551 -9.27 8.76 -4.10
CA VAL A 551 -9.92 8.71 -2.79
C VAL A 551 -10.83 9.94 -2.62
N PRO A 552 -12.10 9.75 -2.22
CA PRO A 552 -13.00 10.85 -1.94
C PRO A 552 -12.58 11.58 -0.65
N LEU A 553 -12.92 12.87 -0.54
CA LEU A 553 -12.76 13.65 0.71
C LEU A 553 -11.32 13.71 1.27
N VAL A 554 -10.30 13.75 0.42
CA VAL A 554 -8.92 14.08 0.88
C VAL A 554 -8.90 15.53 1.38
N PRO A 555 -8.34 15.83 2.57
CA PRO A 555 -7.49 14.97 3.43
C PRO A 555 -8.21 14.20 4.54
N PHE A 556 -9.53 14.33 4.69
CA PHE A 556 -10.29 13.75 5.79
C PHE A 556 -10.29 12.22 5.81
N VAL A 557 -10.48 11.55 4.68
CA VAL A 557 -10.48 10.07 4.62
C VAL A 557 -9.10 9.49 4.99
N PRO A 558 -7.99 9.91 4.36
CA PRO A 558 -6.66 9.45 4.79
C PRO A 558 -6.33 9.85 6.24
N GLY A 559 -6.71 11.05 6.68
CA GLY A 559 -6.47 11.50 8.06
C GLY A 559 -7.20 10.66 9.11
N ALA A 560 -8.47 10.33 8.87
CA ALA A 560 -9.22 9.43 9.76
C ALA A 560 -8.69 7.99 9.70
N SER A 561 -8.19 7.52 8.54
CA SER A 561 -7.48 6.23 8.46
C SER A 561 -6.22 6.22 9.33
N ILE A 562 -5.42 7.29 9.31
CA ILE A 562 -4.23 7.44 10.16
C ILE A 562 -4.63 7.39 11.64
N LEU A 563 -5.66 8.15 12.03
CA LEU A 563 -6.12 8.18 13.42
C LEU A 563 -6.59 6.81 13.91
N LEU A 564 -7.39 6.10 13.12
CA LEU A 564 -7.88 4.77 13.45
C LEU A 564 -6.74 3.76 13.54
N ASN A 565 -5.81 3.75 12.58
CA ASN A 565 -4.68 2.83 12.59
C ASN A 565 -3.79 3.05 13.82
N VAL A 566 -3.49 4.31 14.15
CA VAL A 566 -2.71 4.67 15.34
C VAL A 566 -3.43 4.29 16.63
N PHE A 567 -4.75 4.51 16.72
CA PHE A 567 -5.54 4.09 17.86
C PHE A 567 -5.47 2.57 18.08
N LEU A 568 -5.60 1.78 17.01
CA LEU A 568 -5.50 0.31 17.06
C LEU A 568 -4.09 -0.14 17.45
N MET A 569 -3.04 0.51 16.94
CA MET A 569 -1.64 0.21 17.32
C MET A 569 -1.38 0.44 18.82
N MET A 570 -1.98 1.48 19.42
CA MET A 570 -1.82 1.77 20.86
C MET A 570 -2.52 0.76 21.77
N LYS A 571 -3.47 -0.03 21.25
CA LYS A 571 -4.15 -1.10 22.00
C LYS A 571 -3.41 -2.44 21.98
N LEU A 572 -2.31 -2.55 21.24
CA LEU A 572 -1.49 -3.75 21.18
C LEU A 572 -0.62 -3.91 22.44
N SER A 573 -0.22 -5.16 22.71
CA SER A 573 0.66 -5.51 23.83
C SER A 573 2.01 -4.76 23.79
N PRO A 574 2.56 -4.34 24.95
CA PRO A 574 3.91 -3.77 25.02
C PRO A 574 5.00 -4.69 24.45
N LEU A 575 4.81 -6.01 24.55
CA LEU A 575 5.74 -7.00 23.99
C LEU A 575 5.79 -6.93 22.46
N THR A 576 4.66 -6.60 21.83
CA THR A 576 4.57 -6.43 20.38
C THR A 576 5.43 -5.25 19.92
N TRP A 577 5.41 -4.15 20.67
CA TRP A 577 6.26 -2.98 20.40
C TRP A 577 7.75 -3.29 20.53
N LEU A 578 8.14 -4.07 21.54
CA LEU A 578 9.53 -4.50 21.70
C LEU A 578 10.00 -5.35 20.52
N ARG A 579 9.20 -6.35 20.10
CA ARG A 579 9.51 -7.20 18.94
C ARG A 579 9.65 -6.38 17.65
N PHE A 580 8.74 -5.43 17.46
CA PHE A 580 8.76 -4.53 16.32
C PHE A 580 9.98 -3.61 16.32
N ALA A 581 10.36 -3.06 17.47
CA ALA A 581 11.56 -2.23 17.60
C ALA A 581 12.84 -3.01 17.26
N ILE A 582 12.96 -4.26 17.73
CA ILE A 582 14.09 -5.16 17.38
C ILE A 582 14.13 -5.42 15.88
N TRP A 583 12.97 -5.68 15.26
CA TRP A 583 12.88 -5.92 13.82
C TRP A 583 13.27 -4.68 13.00
N VAL A 584 12.77 -3.49 13.37
CA VAL A 584 13.13 -2.23 12.71
C VAL A 584 14.62 -1.96 12.86
N ALA A 585 15.20 -2.21 14.03
CA ALA A 585 16.64 -2.06 14.26
C ALA A 585 17.45 -2.99 13.33
N ALA A 586 17.04 -4.26 13.18
CA ALA A 586 17.67 -5.19 12.24
C ALA A 586 17.57 -4.69 10.79
N GLY A 587 16.43 -4.15 10.38
CA GLY A 587 16.26 -3.54 9.06
C GLY A 587 17.18 -2.35 8.83
N LEU A 588 17.26 -1.43 9.80
CA LEU A 588 18.15 -0.28 9.71
C LEU A 588 19.63 -0.71 9.59
N LEU A 589 20.05 -1.76 10.30
CA LEU A 589 21.39 -2.33 10.15
C LEU A 589 21.64 -2.84 8.72
N VAL A 590 20.67 -3.53 8.12
CA VAL A 590 20.76 -3.98 6.72
C VAL A 590 20.82 -2.80 5.75
N TYR A 591 20.00 -1.76 5.96
CA TYR A 591 19.98 -0.58 5.09
C TYR A 591 21.28 0.21 5.15
N PHE A 592 21.77 0.55 6.35
CA PHE A 592 23.00 1.31 6.50
C PHE A 592 24.26 0.47 6.16
N GLY A 593 24.20 -0.84 6.36
CA GLY A 593 25.29 -1.76 6.03
C GLY A 593 25.39 -2.08 4.53
N TYR A 594 24.26 -2.23 3.84
CA TYR A 594 24.23 -2.68 2.43
C TYR A 594 23.44 -1.74 1.52
N GLY A 595 22.17 -1.45 1.85
CA GLY A 595 21.22 -0.79 0.95
C GLY A 595 21.63 0.61 0.49
N ILE A 596 22.10 1.46 1.40
CA ILE A 596 22.52 2.85 1.08
C ILE A 596 23.69 2.90 0.09
N TRP A 597 24.53 1.86 0.07
CA TRP A 597 25.72 1.77 -0.77
C TRP A 597 25.45 1.15 -2.14
N HIS A 598 24.44 0.28 -2.23
CA HIS A 598 24.11 -0.48 -3.44
C HIS A 598 22.85 0.03 -4.17
N SER A 599 22.20 1.07 -3.64
CA SER A 599 21.03 1.71 -4.28
C SER A 599 21.33 2.12 -5.72
N LYS A 600 20.54 1.59 -6.66
CA LYS A 600 20.68 1.89 -8.10
C LYS A 600 20.34 3.34 -8.43
N GLU A 601 19.41 3.98 -7.72
CA GLU A 601 19.11 5.40 -7.91
C GLU A 601 20.32 6.27 -7.50
N GLY A 602 21.13 5.79 -6.54
CA GLY A 602 22.41 6.41 -6.22
C GLY A 602 23.49 6.31 -7.30
N LEU A 603 23.39 5.33 -8.19
CA LEU A 603 24.28 5.17 -9.35
C LEU A 603 23.79 5.97 -10.56
N LYS A 604 22.49 6.30 -10.63
CA LYS A 604 21.88 7.08 -11.71
C LYS A 604 22.11 8.59 -11.59
N GLU A 605 22.42 9.12 -10.41
CA GLU A 605 22.76 10.54 -10.26
C GLU A 605 23.97 10.88 -11.15
N PRO A 606 23.78 11.67 -12.24
CA PRO A 606 24.91 12.27 -12.93
C PRO A 606 25.54 13.27 -11.96
N GLN A 607 26.86 13.39 -12.05
CA GLN A 607 27.66 14.44 -11.41
C GLN A 607 26.84 15.72 -11.19
N CYS A 608 26.74 16.11 -9.92
CA CYS A 608 26.34 17.44 -9.42
C CYS A 608 26.26 18.45 -10.55
N VAL A 609 25.05 18.96 -10.85
CA VAL A 609 24.75 20.04 -11.79
C VAL A 609 25.96 20.96 -11.92
N SER A 610 26.87 20.61 -12.84
CA SER A 610 27.92 21.52 -13.23
C SER A 610 27.13 22.51 -14.03
N ALA A 611 26.91 23.68 -13.42
CA ALA A 611 26.30 24.83 -14.05
C ALA A 611 26.73 24.81 -15.51
N ARG A 612 25.78 24.49 -16.40
CA ARG A 612 25.89 24.88 -17.80
C ARG A 612 25.82 26.40 -17.74
N TYR A 613 26.95 27.02 -17.41
CA TYR A 613 27.25 28.32 -17.94
C TYR A 613 27.24 28.08 -19.45
N VAL A 614 26.11 28.41 -20.06
CA VAL A 614 26.15 28.85 -21.44
C VAL A 614 27.03 30.09 -21.37
N VAL A 615 28.32 29.91 -21.61
CA VAL A 615 29.20 31.01 -21.96
C VAL A 615 28.63 31.50 -23.27
N LEU A 616 27.75 32.51 -23.19
CA LEU A 616 27.46 33.35 -24.32
C LEU A 616 28.83 33.82 -24.82
N PRO A 617 29.20 33.56 -26.08
CA PRO A 617 30.40 34.13 -26.63
C PRO A 617 30.28 35.64 -26.44
N SER A 618 31.31 36.26 -25.89
CA SER A 618 31.43 37.70 -25.75
C SER A 618 31.29 38.36 -27.13
N GLY A 619 30.05 38.62 -27.55
CA GLY A 619 29.68 39.33 -28.76
C GLY A 619 29.39 40.77 -28.38
N SER A 620 30.37 41.62 -28.65
CA SER A 620 30.36 43.08 -28.65
C SER A 620 29.08 43.80 -28.19
N LEU A 621 29.18 44.48 -27.05
CA LEU A 621 28.46 45.74 -26.83
C LEU A 621 28.96 46.74 -27.89
N VAL A 622 28.25 46.82 -29.02
CA VAL A 622 28.31 47.99 -29.89
C VAL A 622 27.11 48.85 -29.55
N GLU A 623 27.42 50.07 -29.15
CA GLU A 623 26.49 51.17 -28.88
C GLU A 623 25.40 51.26 -29.95
N THR A 624 24.17 51.38 -29.46
CA THR A 624 23.09 52.08 -30.15
C THR A 624 23.53 53.50 -30.48
N VAL A 625 24.06 53.71 -31.68
CA VAL A 625 24.01 55.00 -32.37
C VAL A 625 23.07 54.86 -33.55
N GLN A 626 21.93 55.51 -33.41
CA GLN A 626 20.90 55.63 -34.41
C GLN A 626 21.42 56.50 -35.55
N ASN A 627 21.71 55.88 -36.70
CA ASN A 627 21.94 56.60 -37.94
C ASN A 627 20.89 56.21 -38.97
N VAL A 628 20.09 57.21 -39.32
CA VAL A 628 19.14 57.27 -40.44
C VAL A 628 19.85 56.85 -41.74
N GLN A 629 19.34 55.82 -42.41
CA GLN A 629 19.65 55.56 -43.82
C GLN A 629 18.50 56.09 -44.67
N PRO A 630 18.76 56.81 -45.78
CA PRO A 630 17.85 56.85 -46.90
C PRO A 630 18.24 55.78 -47.93
N GLU A 631 17.20 55.18 -48.52
CA GLU A 631 17.26 54.20 -49.59
C GLU A 631 17.86 54.75 -50.90
N GLY A 632 18.36 53.85 -51.76
CA GLY A 632 18.14 54.01 -53.19
C GLY A 632 19.31 53.75 -54.13
N HIS A 633 19.17 52.66 -54.88
CA HIS A 633 19.51 52.49 -56.29
C HIS A 633 20.87 51.94 -56.74
N THR A 634 20.75 50.71 -57.24
CA THR A 634 21.50 49.98 -58.26
C THR A 634 21.67 50.76 -59.59
N HIS A 635 22.87 50.75 -60.16
CA HIS A 635 23.18 50.68 -61.60
C HIS A 635 24.66 50.21 -61.73
N ALA A 636 24.92 49.00 -62.23
CA ALA A 636 25.22 48.66 -63.63
C ALA A 636 26.74 48.60 -63.94
N HIS A 637 27.23 47.38 -64.23
CA HIS A 637 28.12 46.98 -65.34
C HIS A 637 29.10 45.82 -64.99
N THR A 638 29.01 44.81 -65.85
CA THR A 638 29.80 43.58 -66.12
C THR A 638 31.27 43.85 -66.53
N PRO A 639 32.13 42.85 -66.89
CA PRO A 639 32.22 41.41 -66.53
C PRO A 639 33.69 40.87 -66.34
N ALA A 640 33.78 39.55 -66.09
CA ALA A 640 34.76 38.57 -66.63
C ALA A 640 36.16 38.38 -65.98
N THR A 641 36.45 37.15 -65.54
CA THR A 641 37.55 36.22 -65.98
C THR A 641 37.58 34.98 -65.05
N ASN A 642 37.12 33.80 -65.49
CA ASN A 642 37.80 32.71 -66.19
C ASN A 642 38.87 31.90 -65.39
N THR A 643 38.45 30.68 -65.01
CA THR A 643 39.15 29.36 -65.14
C THR A 643 40.35 29.01 -64.21
N PRO A 644 40.79 27.74 -64.09
CA PRO A 644 40.07 26.55 -63.58
C PRO A 644 40.94 25.65 -62.63
N THR A 645 40.33 24.57 -62.11
CA THR A 645 40.82 23.26 -61.55
C THR A 645 42.27 22.79 -61.84
N PRO A 646 42.90 21.80 -61.14
CA PRO A 646 42.32 20.53 -60.60
C PRO A 646 42.88 20.02 -59.23
N ALA A 647 42.13 19.23 -58.45
CA ALA A 647 42.18 17.75 -58.27
C ALA A 647 43.55 17.12 -57.93
N ILE A 648 43.61 16.33 -56.84
CA ILE A 648 44.34 15.04 -56.69
C ILE A 648 43.98 14.39 -55.32
N ASP A 649 43.42 13.19 -55.42
CA ASP A 649 43.54 11.94 -54.61
C ASP A 649 43.54 11.91 -53.06
N ASP A 650 42.47 11.28 -52.54
CA ASP A 650 42.38 10.08 -51.66
C ASP A 650 43.68 9.28 -51.33
N PRO A 651 43.68 8.24 -50.44
CA PRO A 651 42.77 7.88 -49.32
C PRO A 651 43.49 7.25 -48.07
N GLN A 652 42.68 6.89 -47.06
CA GLN A 652 42.81 5.74 -46.11
C GLN A 652 44.00 5.57 -45.15
N THR A 653 43.69 5.36 -43.85
CA THR A 653 43.95 4.14 -43.01
C THR A 653 43.69 4.48 -41.54
N SER A 654 42.61 4.00 -40.92
CA SER A 654 42.56 2.80 -40.05
C SER A 654 43.66 2.69 -38.99
N ARG A 655 43.33 2.99 -37.74
CA ARG A 655 43.58 2.13 -36.58
C ARG A 655 42.64 2.47 -35.44
#